data_AF-A0A9E0S8P1-F1
#
_entry.id   AF-A0A9E0S8P1-F1
#
_cell.length_a   1.000
_cell.length_b   1.000
_cell.length_c   1.000
_cell.angle_alpha   90.00
_cell.angle_beta   90.00
_cell.angle_gamma   90.00
#
_symmetry.space_group_name_H-M   'P 1'
#
loop_
_entity.id
_entity.type
_entity.pdbx_description
1 polymer ?
#
loop_
_entity_poly.entity_id
_entity_poly.type
_entity_poly.pdbx_seq_one_letter_code
_entity_poly.pdbx_strand_id
1 'polypeptide(L)'
;MLKHLFLLAVLTTTFSYGQDVYDIDTKFPVHDLMSHIAIIEDSTNTLSPERILKDSTLSYKNRSGFGRYLKTNTTYWGKLNVKTDHSLKGWSLHLEDRFIGPPAWAKSNGTVDIYGYVEESLIFHKKTGVEYPRKDRDIEANWILNQISLDALPTNTIVTLIIKVKGSQLGYPAYFHATIRSPEQLHYHQIFQLHNSFNIFMFGVTFIIFIYHILQFLYLKERVFLWFSIWLMFCMLTHAMTIGLLIGSITTFRFALWSLIANGIFYMFWFFGRSFIDSKNKYPLLDKFILGLSVALIVEILLTTIYVSVFDAQPIFLSIGIHNVVLLIYCLSSLILSIILIFKKDILTKYFGFGSIIASVCLIIGTLWSMGIIGLSKNFVDPYATGMFLQIVIYSFGIAYRQQQLAKKRQNEKLKALEAYAEMQRIKDLDKIKTRFFANISHEFRTPLSLISGPITRAQTKSNADDDIILSQKNYEIIKNNTSRLHNLVDQLLDLSKIESGQVHLSLKQGGIIQFLRSIVFSFESMSERENISLNTSFPEELERAFYDKDKLEKIVTNILSNAFKYTSENGSVTVTVGYNDTHIIIKVSDTGKGISKEELPRIFDRFYRVEGSEKKGSGIGLALTKELVDLHNGSISVDSTKSKGTTFKVRLPITLNNLPEVISMTSKLDVIDYKETSITKKDISVQTEVHTQIKRALPIALIVEDNSDLQHYISEIISEYYSVMIATDGLQGERMAFEHVPDIILSDVMMPKKDGYELCHILKTNSKTSHIPIIMLTAKAGQPNKIEGLTQGADVYMTKPFDDKELLLQMKNLIDSRKHLWEHFRALDMLLVDEIDVTSIDDKFLQNVFKTIKNNLNNEHFGVEEITREVGFSRSQLHRKLKALSGKSPNQLITEIRLNEAHRMLTLKTGSVSEIAYAVGYSNLSYFTKSFKARFGELPSKI
;
A
#
# COMPACT_ATOMS: atom_id res chain seq x y z
N MET A 1 37.26 -87.20 29.49
CA MET A 1 38.23 -86.76 28.46
C MET A 1 38.46 -87.80 27.36
N LEU A 2 38.68 -89.09 27.65
CA LEU A 2 38.86 -90.13 26.62
C LEU A 2 37.62 -90.39 25.71
N LYS A 3 36.39 -90.22 26.21
CA LYS A 3 35.16 -90.33 25.38
C LYS A 3 34.96 -89.19 24.38
N HIS A 4 35.61 -88.04 24.59
CA HIS A 4 35.56 -86.91 23.64
C HIS A 4 36.70 -86.97 22.61
N LEU A 5 37.81 -87.65 22.93
CA LEU A 5 38.85 -87.98 21.95
C LEU A 5 38.40 -89.07 20.96
N PHE A 6 37.59 -90.04 21.39
CA PHE A 6 37.09 -91.10 20.49
C PHE A 6 36.07 -90.58 19.47
N LEU A 7 35.29 -89.55 19.82
CA LEU A 7 34.40 -88.88 18.87
C LEU A 7 35.17 -88.05 17.82
N LEU A 8 36.35 -87.53 18.19
CA LEU A 8 37.21 -86.75 17.30
C LEU A 8 38.01 -87.62 16.31
N ALA A 9 38.35 -88.86 16.68
CA ALA A 9 39.13 -89.78 15.84
C ALA A 9 38.29 -90.51 14.77
N VAL A 10 36.99 -90.67 14.98
CA VAL A 10 36.09 -91.30 13.99
C VAL A 10 35.65 -90.30 12.90
N LEU A 11 35.68 -88.99 13.18
CA LEU A 11 35.31 -87.94 12.22
C LEU A 11 36.43 -87.55 11.24
N THR A 12 37.64 -88.10 11.38
CA THR A 12 38.79 -87.82 10.50
C THR A 12 39.12 -88.98 9.54
N THR A 13 38.12 -89.78 9.18
CA THR A 13 38.27 -90.78 8.12
C THR A 13 37.71 -90.25 6.80
N THR A 14 38.63 -90.07 5.87
CA THR A 14 38.49 -89.87 4.42
C THR A 14 37.11 -90.20 3.84
N PHE A 15 36.25 -89.20 3.66
CA PHE A 15 35.13 -89.29 2.73
C PHE A 15 35.60 -88.84 1.34
N SER A 16 35.71 -89.83 0.46
CA SER A 16 35.79 -89.63 -0.98
C SER A 16 34.60 -88.79 -1.42
N TYR A 17 34.87 -87.63 -1.99
CA TYR A 17 33.88 -86.63 -2.37
C TYR A 17 33.27 -86.92 -3.75
N GLY A 18 31.94 -86.94 -3.80
CA GLY A 18 31.16 -86.73 -5.03
C GLY A 18 30.56 -87.99 -5.64
N GLN A 19 29.41 -88.46 -5.11
CA GLN A 19 28.30 -89.04 -5.90
C GLN A 19 27.03 -89.39 -5.09
N ASP A 20 26.76 -88.75 -3.94
CA ASP A 20 25.46 -88.96 -3.28
C ASP A 20 24.36 -88.15 -3.97
N VAL A 21 23.27 -88.83 -4.34
CA VAL A 21 22.07 -88.22 -4.93
C VAL A 21 21.23 -87.62 -3.81
N TYR A 22 20.96 -86.31 -3.87
CA TYR A 22 20.08 -85.66 -2.91
C TYR A 22 18.61 -85.85 -3.30
N ASP A 23 17.81 -86.46 -2.43
CA ASP A 23 16.38 -86.67 -2.66
C ASP A 23 15.56 -85.46 -2.16
N ILE A 24 14.81 -84.85 -3.07
CA ILE A 24 13.94 -83.70 -2.81
C ILE A 24 12.55 -84.24 -2.43
N ASP A 25 12.33 -84.43 -1.12
CA ASP A 25 11.03 -84.79 -0.55
C ASP A 25 10.12 -83.57 -0.40
N THR A 26 9.07 -83.51 -1.22
CA THR A 26 8.10 -82.39 -1.24
C THR A 26 7.35 -82.18 0.07
N LYS A 27 7.43 -83.11 1.04
CA LYS A 27 6.88 -82.91 2.40
C LYS A 27 7.65 -81.86 3.19
N PHE A 28 8.92 -81.62 2.87
CA PHE A 28 9.76 -80.63 3.55
C PHE A 28 9.86 -79.34 2.73
N PRO A 29 9.44 -78.19 3.25
CA PRO A 29 9.34 -76.97 2.45
C PRO A 29 10.70 -76.34 2.08
N VAL A 30 11.81 -76.77 2.71
CA VAL A 30 13.19 -76.30 2.47
C VAL A 30 14.17 -77.44 2.50
N HIS A 31 15.07 -77.45 1.52
CA HIS A 31 16.22 -78.34 1.48
C HIS A 31 17.50 -77.51 1.44
N ASP A 32 18.42 -77.77 2.38
CA ASP A 32 19.76 -77.18 2.41
C ASP A 32 20.74 -78.10 1.67
N LEU A 33 21.33 -77.59 0.59
CA LEU A 33 22.18 -78.37 -0.30
C LEU A 33 23.67 -78.22 0.00
N MET A 34 24.04 -77.46 1.03
CA MET A 34 25.44 -77.07 1.25
C MET A 34 26.39 -78.24 1.49
N SER A 35 25.93 -79.28 2.15
CA SER A 35 26.73 -80.49 2.38
C SER A 35 26.86 -81.37 1.13
N HIS A 36 25.99 -81.20 0.13
CA HIS A 36 25.85 -82.08 -1.03
C HIS A 36 26.42 -81.49 -2.33
N ILE A 37 26.78 -80.20 -2.33
CA ILE A 37 27.37 -79.53 -3.48
C ILE A 37 28.90 -79.65 -3.46
N ALA A 38 29.45 -80.18 -4.55
CA ALA A 38 30.88 -80.23 -4.80
C ALA A 38 31.32 -78.99 -5.59
N ILE A 39 32.17 -78.12 -5.01
CA ILE A 39 32.57 -76.83 -5.59
C ILE A 39 34.04 -76.85 -6.03
N ILE A 40 34.33 -76.23 -7.18
CA ILE A 40 35.68 -76.00 -7.71
C ILE A 40 35.90 -74.52 -8.06
N GLU A 41 37.11 -74.04 -7.83
CA GLU A 41 37.56 -72.68 -8.20
C GLU A 41 38.14 -72.70 -9.62
N ASP A 42 37.64 -71.84 -10.51
CA ASP A 42 38.13 -71.67 -11.87
C ASP A 42 38.76 -70.28 -12.04
N SER A 43 40.04 -70.20 -11.64
CA SER A 43 40.82 -68.96 -11.70
C SER A 43 41.27 -68.57 -13.10
N THR A 44 41.25 -69.52 -14.06
CA THR A 44 41.69 -69.30 -15.45
C THR A 44 40.53 -69.17 -16.43
N ASN A 45 39.30 -69.44 -15.97
CA ASN A 45 38.06 -69.41 -16.76
C ASN A 45 38.10 -70.37 -17.97
N THR A 46 38.81 -71.50 -17.82
CA THR A 46 39.04 -72.50 -18.89
C THR A 46 38.13 -73.72 -18.79
N LEU A 47 37.31 -73.83 -17.75
CA LEU A 47 36.39 -74.96 -17.58
C LEU A 47 35.10 -74.79 -18.39
N SER A 48 34.57 -75.90 -18.90
CA SER A 48 33.28 -76.01 -19.59
C SER A 48 32.33 -76.92 -18.80
N PRO A 49 30.99 -76.80 -18.96
CA PRO A 49 30.05 -77.67 -18.24
C PRO A 49 30.26 -79.15 -18.60
N GLU A 50 30.59 -79.46 -19.86
CA GLU A 50 30.90 -80.81 -20.32
C GLU A 50 32.14 -81.41 -19.63
N ARG A 51 33.18 -80.59 -19.41
CA ARG A 51 34.38 -81.01 -18.69
C ARG A 51 34.07 -81.31 -17.23
N ILE A 52 33.26 -80.49 -16.57
CA ILE A 52 32.85 -80.70 -15.17
C ILE A 52 31.96 -81.94 -15.01
N LEU A 53 31.18 -82.25 -16.05
CA LEU A 53 30.36 -83.45 -16.09
C LEU A 53 31.22 -84.72 -16.14
N LYS A 54 32.21 -84.77 -17.04
CA LYS A 54 32.95 -85.99 -17.44
C LYS A 54 34.32 -86.18 -16.79
N ASP A 55 35.00 -85.10 -16.40
CA ASP A 55 36.38 -85.14 -15.90
C ASP A 55 36.43 -85.52 -14.41
N SER A 56 36.77 -86.78 -14.14
CA SER A 56 36.93 -87.32 -12.79
C SER A 56 38.25 -86.90 -12.11
N THR A 57 39.15 -86.20 -12.81
CA THR A 57 40.45 -85.78 -12.26
C THR A 57 40.37 -84.42 -11.54
N LEU A 58 39.23 -83.73 -11.61
CA LEU A 58 39.00 -82.45 -10.96
C LEU A 58 38.88 -82.58 -9.43
N SER A 59 39.60 -81.75 -8.69
CA SER A 59 39.57 -81.74 -7.22
C SER A 59 38.46 -80.83 -6.70
N TYR A 60 37.38 -81.44 -6.23
CA TYR A 60 36.25 -80.73 -5.63
C TYR A 60 36.42 -80.54 -4.12
N LYS A 61 35.87 -79.45 -3.60
CA LYS A 61 35.79 -79.16 -2.17
C LYS A 61 34.34 -78.84 -1.78
N ASN A 62 33.93 -79.21 -0.57
CA ASN A 62 32.71 -78.65 0.02
C ASN A 62 32.88 -77.14 0.24
N ARG A 63 31.79 -76.37 0.34
CA ARG A 63 31.84 -74.95 0.72
C ARG A 63 32.62 -74.70 2.01
N SER A 64 32.57 -75.61 2.98
CA SER A 64 33.31 -75.52 4.25
C SER A 64 34.84 -75.56 4.06
N GLY A 65 35.34 -76.07 2.93
CA GLY A 65 36.76 -76.09 2.56
C GLY A 65 37.28 -74.78 1.95
N PHE A 66 36.44 -73.75 1.83
CA PHE A 66 36.80 -72.41 1.38
C PHE A 66 36.76 -71.40 2.53
N GLY A 67 37.50 -70.29 2.40
CA GLY A 67 37.47 -69.20 3.38
C GLY A 67 36.07 -68.62 3.63
N ARG A 68 35.94 -67.80 4.69
CA ARG A 68 34.68 -67.13 5.05
C ARG A 68 34.07 -66.39 3.84
N TYR A 69 34.91 -65.72 3.05
CA TYR A 69 34.55 -65.10 1.77
C TYR A 69 35.26 -65.80 0.61
N LEU A 70 34.55 -66.00 -0.51
CA LEU A 70 35.16 -66.46 -1.76
C LEU A 70 36.00 -65.33 -2.40
N LYS A 71 36.87 -65.65 -3.35
CA LYS A 71 37.67 -64.62 -4.04
C LYS A 71 36.78 -63.84 -5.00
N THR A 72 37.05 -62.53 -5.09
CA THR A 72 36.35 -61.63 -6.00
C THR A 72 36.89 -61.80 -7.42
N ASN A 73 36.04 -61.53 -8.42
CA ASN A 73 36.35 -61.71 -9.85
C ASN A 73 36.80 -63.13 -10.27
N THR A 74 36.53 -64.15 -9.44
CA THR A 74 36.84 -65.55 -9.72
C THR A 74 35.56 -66.31 -10.07
N THR A 75 35.62 -67.20 -11.06
CA THR A 75 34.50 -68.09 -11.42
C THR A 75 34.55 -69.32 -10.52
N TYR A 76 33.40 -69.74 -10.01
CA TYR A 76 33.24 -70.97 -9.24
C TYR A 76 32.23 -71.87 -9.92
N TRP A 77 32.48 -73.17 -9.89
CA TRP A 77 31.56 -74.16 -10.42
C TRP A 77 31.15 -75.16 -9.34
N GLY A 78 29.88 -75.56 -9.35
CA GLY A 78 29.31 -76.53 -8.44
C GLY A 78 28.68 -77.69 -9.19
N LYS A 79 28.82 -78.90 -8.66
CA LYS A 79 28.19 -80.13 -9.16
C LYS A 79 27.30 -80.72 -8.07
N LEU A 80 26.06 -81.04 -8.42
CA LEU A 80 25.07 -81.61 -7.51
C LEU A 80 24.20 -82.63 -8.24
N ASN A 81 23.98 -83.80 -7.65
CA ASN A 81 23.02 -84.77 -8.17
C ASN A 81 21.74 -84.68 -7.35
N VAL A 82 20.60 -84.49 -8.02
CA VAL A 82 19.28 -84.43 -7.36
C VAL A 82 18.33 -85.45 -7.96
N LYS A 83 17.42 -85.96 -7.13
CA LYS A 83 16.28 -86.78 -7.54
C LYS A 83 15.04 -86.27 -6.80
N THR A 84 13.86 -86.45 -7.39
CA THR A 84 12.59 -86.18 -6.75
C THR A 84 11.55 -87.19 -7.19
N ASP A 85 10.72 -87.65 -6.27
CA ASP A 85 9.65 -88.62 -6.55
C ASP A 85 8.33 -87.94 -6.98
N HIS A 86 8.23 -86.61 -6.81
CA HIS A 86 7.03 -85.81 -7.11
C HIS A 86 7.34 -84.61 -8.03
N SER A 87 6.32 -84.07 -8.70
CA SER A 87 6.49 -82.90 -9.56
C SER A 87 6.89 -81.68 -8.73
N LEU A 88 8.00 -81.04 -9.11
CA LEU A 88 8.51 -79.81 -8.48
C LEU A 88 7.90 -78.54 -9.09
N LYS A 89 6.65 -78.61 -9.57
CA LYS A 89 5.98 -77.45 -10.17
C LYS A 89 5.87 -76.30 -9.15
N GLY A 90 6.44 -75.15 -9.47
CA GLY A 90 6.50 -73.96 -8.61
C GLY A 90 7.63 -73.96 -7.59
N TRP A 91 8.46 -75.01 -7.52
CA TRP A 91 9.63 -75.03 -6.65
C TRP A 91 10.80 -74.31 -7.31
N SER A 92 11.71 -73.78 -6.49
CA SER A 92 12.87 -73.07 -6.98
C SER A 92 14.14 -73.33 -6.20
N LEU A 93 15.26 -73.25 -6.91
CA LEU A 93 16.61 -73.25 -6.37
C LEU A 93 17.06 -71.81 -6.14
N HIS A 94 17.45 -71.52 -4.90
CA HIS A 94 17.94 -70.22 -4.46
C HIS A 94 19.43 -70.30 -4.15
N LEU A 95 20.22 -69.40 -4.72
CA LEU A 95 21.57 -69.10 -4.26
C LEU A 95 21.49 -67.82 -3.43
N GLU A 96 21.82 -67.89 -2.14
CA GLU A 96 21.74 -66.75 -1.21
C GLU A 96 23.06 -66.52 -0.48
N ASP A 97 23.16 -65.43 0.26
CA ASP A 97 24.23 -65.20 1.23
C ASP A 97 23.63 -65.22 2.64
N ARG A 98 24.11 -66.11 3.51
CA ARG A 98 23.69 -66.16 4.94
C ARG A 98 24.32 -65.06 5.79
N PHE A 99 25.31 -64.33 5.28
CA PHE A 99 26.21 -63.52 6.12
C PHE A 99 26.10 -62.01 5.94
N ILE A 100 25.28 -61.49 5.01
CA ILE A 100 25.30 -60.06 4.68
C ILE A 100 23.87 -59.49 4.55
N GLY A 101 23.54 -58.49 5.39
CA GLY A 101 22.25 -57.78 5.39
C GLY A 101 21.98 -56.93 4.13
N PRO A 102 20.85 -56.21 4.02
CA PRO A 102 20.40 -55.50 2.81
C PRO A 102 21.38 -54.42 2.26
N PRO A 103 21.19 -53.91 1.01
CA PRO A 103 20.08 -54.15 0.08
C PRO A 103 20.33 -55.32 -0.90
N ALA A 104 19.26 -56.06 -1.20
CA ALA A 104 19.26 -57.32 -1.96
C ALA A 104 19.76 -57.20 -3.42
N TRP A 105 19.79 -56.00 -4.00
CA TRP A 105 20.23 -55.80 -5.39
C TRP A 105 21.72 -55.47 -5.52
N ALA A 106 22.36 -54.96 -4.47
CA ALA A 106 23.81 -54.74 -4.46
C ALA A 106 24.57 -56.04 -4.18
N LYS A 107 23.99 -56.91 -3.35
CA LYS A 107 24.59 -58.15 -2.82
C LYS A 107 24.06 -59.37 -3.57
N SER A 108 24.24 -59.35 -4.90
CA SER A 108 23.86 -60.44 -5.80
C SER A 108 25.08 -61.07 -6.45
N ASN A 109 25.03 -62.37 -6.79
CA ASN A 109 25.97 -62.93 -7.75
C ASN A 109 25.85 -62.16 -9.08
N GLY A 110 26.99 -61.96 -9.74
CA GLY A 110 27.09 -61.24 -11.01
C GLY A 110 26.38 -62.00 -12.10
N THR A 111 26.91 -63.20 -12.40
CA THR A 111 26.33 -64.14 -13.36
C THR A 111 26.21 -65.52 -12.72
N VAL A 112 25.07 -66.18 -12.99
CA VAL A 112 24.80 -67.55 -12.59
C VAL A 112 24.22 -68.29 -13.78
N ASP A 113 24.82 -69.43 -14.12
CA ASP A 113 24.31 -70.36 -15.13
C ASP A 113 24.09 -71.71 -14.48
N ILE A 114 22.92 -72.31 -14.70
CA ILE A 114 22.61 -73.66 -14.22
C ILE A 114 22.27 -74.54 -15.42
N TYR A 115 23.00 -75.63 -15.54
CA TYR A 115 22.84 -76.65 -16.56
C TYR A 115 22.31 -77.92 -15.90
N GLY A 116 21.18 -78.45 -16.38
CA GLY A 116 20.65 -79.74 -15.94
C GLY A 116 20.96 -80.83 -16.95
N TYR A 117 21.51 -81.95 -16.49
CA TYR A 117 21.84 -83.11 -17.32
C TYR A 117 21.12 -84.38 -16.83
N VAL A 118 20.62 -85.17 -17.77
CA VAL A 118 20.13 -86.55 -17.56
C VAL A 118 20.90 -87.45 -18.51
N GLU A 119 21.57 -88.49 -17.99
CA GLU A 119 22.35 -89.43 -18.81
C GLU A 119 23.29 -88.72 -19.82
N GLU A 120 24.02 -87.72 -19.33
CA GLU A 120 24.93 -86.85 -20.11
C GLU A 120 24.27 -85.93 -21.16
N SER A 121 22.96 -85.98 -21.33
CA SER A 121 22.20 -85.10 -22.22
C SER A 121 21.70 -83.86 -21.50
N LEU A 122 21.90 -82.67 -22.08
CA LEU A 122 21.45 -81.40 -21.51
C LEU A 122 19.91 -81.27 -21.63
N ILE A 123 19.23 -81.18 -20.50
CA ILE A 123 17.75 -81.04 -20.44
C ILE A 123 17.30 -79.58 -20.33
N PHE A 124 18.08 -78.71 -19.68
CA PHE A 124 17.83 -77.27 -19.64
C PHE A 124 19.12 -76.49 -19.34
N HIS A 125 19.15 -75.24 -19.79
CA HIS A 125 20.12 -74.23 -19.39
C HIS A 125 19.38 -72.96 -19.00
N LYS A 126 19.56 -72.54 -17.76
CA LYS A 126 18.88 -71.38 -17.18
C LYS A 126 19.90 -70.40 -16.65
N LYS A 127 19.66 -69.11 -16.90
CA LYS A 127 20.55 -68.01 -16.50
C LYS A 127 19.85 -67.15 -15.45
N THR A 128 20.61 -66.67 -14.49
CA THR A 128 20.14 -65.75 -13.45
C THR A 128 21.30 -64.92 -12.91
N GLY A 129 21.02 -63.89 -12.10
CA GLY A 129 22.04 -62.97 -11.59
C GLY A 129 21.91 -61.55 -12.12
N VAL A 130 22.62 -60.63 -11.46
CA VAL A 130 22.36 -59.19 -11.60
C VAL A 130 22.94 -58.59 -12.89
N GLU A 131 23.91 -59.24 -13.51
CA GLU A 131 24.58 -58.78 -14.73
C GLU A 131 23.94 -59.31 -16.02
N TYR A 132 23.17 -60.39 -15.97
CA TYR A 132 22.41 -60.83 -17.14
C TYR A 132 21.26 -59.85 -17.43
N PRO A 133 20.96 -59.51 -18.69
CA PRO A 133 19.77 -58.73 -19.04
C PRO A 133 18.48 -59.39 -18.51
N ARG A 134 17.48 -58.60 -18.11
CA ARG A 134 16.22 -59.13 -17.51
C ARG A 134 15.54 -60.20 -18.38
N LYS A 135 15.56 -60.01 -19.71
CA LYS A 135 15.00 -60.93 -20.72
C LYS A 135 15.69 -62.30 -20.78
N ASP A 136 16.94 -62.38 -20.34
CA ASP A 136 17.74 -63.60 -20.40
C ASP A 136 17.68 -64.39 -19.08
N ARG A 137 16.96 -63.88 -18.06
CA ARG A 137 16.84 -64.50 -16.74
C ARG A 137 15.63 -65.44 -16.70
N ASP A 138 15.76 -66.56 -15.99
CA ASP A 138 14.76 -67.62 -15.92
C ASP A 138 13.39 -67.22 -15.31
N ILE A 139 13.31 -66.10 -14.57
CA ILE A 139 12.08 -65.70 -13.86
C ILE A 139 11.71 -64.25 -14.21
N GLU A 140 10.46 -64.03 -14.65
CA GLU A 140 9.90 -62.71 -14.96
C GLU A 140 9.44 -61.91 -13.71
N ALA A 141 9.14 -62.62 -12.62
CA ALA A 141 8.60 -62.07 -11.38
C ALA A 141 9.61 -61.20 -10.58
N ASN A 142 9.08 -60.17 -9.94
CA ASN A 142 9.86 -59.05 -9.40
C ASN A 142 10.72 -59.44 -8.16
N TRP A 143 12.02 -59.15 -8.28
CA TRP A 143 12.98 -58.80 -7.21
C TRP A 143 13.92 -59.87 -6.60
N ILE A 144 13.73 -61.18 -6.77
CA ILE A 144 14.69 -62.16 -6.22
C ILE A 144 15.78 -62.46 -7.24
N LEU A 145 17.00 -62.02 -6.96
CA LEU A 145 18.17 -62.29 -7.79
C LEU A 145 18.79 -63.64 -7.40
N ASN A 146 19.21 -64.44 -8.38
CA ASN A 146 19.81 -65.78 -8.23
C ASN A 146 18.86 -66.91 -7.81
N GLN A 147 17.64 -66.85 -8.33
CA GLN A 147 16.66 -67.93 -8.26
C GLN A 147 16.43 -68.52 -9.65
N ILE A 148 16.22 -69.84 -9.70
CA ILE A 148 15.86 -70.59 -10.91
C ILE A 148 14.70 -71.55 -10.59
N SER A 149 13.72 -71.64 -11.49
CA SER A 149 12.60 -72.59 -11.41
C SER A 149 13.09 -74.01 -11.67
N LEU A 150 12.61 -74.96 -10.86
CA LEU A 150 12.89 -76.38 -10.96
C LEU A 150 11.80 -77.17 -11.72
N ASP A 151 10.87 -76.48 -12.39
CA ASP A 151 9.76 -77.10 -13.14
C ASP A 151 10.22 -78.07 -14.23
N ALA A 152 11.43 -77.86 -14.76
CA ALA A 152 12.02 -78.67 -15.82
C ALA A 152 12.67 -79.98 -15.31
N LEU A 153 12.66 -80.25 -14.00
CA LEU A 153 13.23 -81.49 -13.45
C LEU A 153 12.27 -82.68 -13.64
N PRO A 154 12.68 -83.75 -14.35
CA PRO A 154 11.88 -84.96 -14.48
C PRO A 154 11.80 -85.76 -13.17
N THR A 155 10.63 -86.35 -12.92
CA THR A 155 10.35 -87.19 -11.73
C THR A 155 11.01 -88.56 -11.84
N ASN A 156 11.47 -89.12 -10.71
CA ASN A 156 12.11 -90.43 -10.59
C ASN A 156 13.42 -90.63 -11.37
N THR A 157 14.01 -89.57 -11.90
CA THR A 157 15.29 -89.59 -12.62
C THR A 157 16.34 -88.78 -11.89
N ILE A 158 17.58 -89.28 -11.89
CA ILE A 158 18.72 -88.54 -11.33
C ILE A 158 19.12 -87.45 -12.32
N VAL A 159 19.12 -86.21 -11.86
CA VAL A 159 19.55 -85.05 -12.65
C VAL A 159 20.84 -84.51 -12.05
N THR A 160 21.88 -84.38 -12.87
CA THR A 160 23.11 -83.69 -12.49
C THR A 160 22.99 -82.20 -12.82
N LEU A 161 22.98 -81.37 -11.78
CA LEU A 161 23.02 -79.91 -11.87
C LEU A 161 24.47 -79.43 -11.84
N ILE A 162 24.86 -78.69 -12.88
CA ILE A 162 26.12 -77.95 -12.94
C ILE A 162 25.81 -76.46 -12.80
N ILE A 163 26.35 -75.84 -11.76
CA ILE A 163 26.07 -74.46 -11.38
C ILE A 163 27.36 -73.65 -11.57
N LYS A 164 27.39 -72.72 -12.54
CA LYS A 164 28.45 -71.74 -12.71
C LYS A 164 28.06 -70.46 -11.98
N VAL A 165 28.93 -69.94 -11.13
CA VAL A 165 28.70 -68.69 -10.40
C VAL A 165 29.92 -67.79 -10.52
N LYS A 166 29.70 -66.53 -10.90
CA LYS A 166 30.70 -65.47 -10.81
C LYS A 166 30.22 -64.38 -9.86
N GLY A 167 31.13 -63.87 -9.04
CA GLY A 167 30.91 -62.67 -8.23
C GLY A 167 30.55 -61.47 -9.10
N SER A 168 29.94 -60.45 -8.48
CA SER A 168 29.54 -59.23 -9.17
C SER A 168 30.74 -58.35 -9.54
N GLN A 169 30.67 -57.66 -10.68
CA GLN A 169 31.58 -56.62 -11.14
C GLN A 169 31.73 -55.47 -10.13
N LEU A 170 30.81 -55.36 -9.16
CA LEU A 170 30.92 -54.45 -8.01
C LEU A 170 31.92 -54.93 -6.94
N GLY A 171 32.66 -56.02 -7.17
CA GLY A 171 33.64 -56.52 -6.20
C GLY A 171 33.03 -57.35 -5.07
N TYR A 172 31.77 -57.81 -5.22
CA TYR A 172 31.21 -58.80 -4.29
C TYR A 172 31.67 -60.22 -4.67
N PRO A 173 32.10 -61.03 -3.69
CA PRO A 173 32.50 -62.40 -3.97
C PRO A 173 31.30 -63.22 -4.42
N ALA A 174 31.55 -64.27 -5.20
CA ALA A 174 30.53 -65.27 -5.47
C ALA A 174 30.01 -65.84 -4.14
N TYR A 175 28.73 -66.13 -4.06
CA TYR A 175 28.14 -66.90 -2.98
C TYR A 175 27.45 -68.14 -3.55
N PHE A 176 27.70 -69.26 -2.88
CA PHE A 176 27.32 -70.59 -3.34
C PHE A 176 26.35 -71.26 -2.38
N HIS A 177 25.62 -70.49 -1.57
CA HIS A 177 24.71 -71.05 -0.58
C HIS A 177 23.38 -71.45 -1.22
N ALA A 178 23.26 -72.72 -1.58
CA ALA A 178 22.12 -73.24 -2.34
C ALA A 178 21.04 -73.87 -1.45
N THR A 179 19.79 -73.45 -1.64
CA THR A 179 18.62 -74.07 -1.00
C THR A 179 17.49 -74.26 -1.99
N ILE A 180 16.80 -75.40 -1.93
CA ILE A 180 15.56 -75.64 -2.69
C ILE A 180 14.38 -75.30 -1.79
N ARG A 181 13.36 -74.62 -2.33
CA ARG A 181 12.21 -74.14 -1.57
C ARG A 181 10.88 -74.42 -2.26
N SER A 182 9.88 -74.75 -1.44
CA SER A 182 8.49 -74.93 -1.86
C SER A 182 7.78 -73.58 -2.10
N PRO A 183 6.79 -73.54 -3.00
CA PRO A 183 6.00 -72.33 -3.26
C PRO A 183 5.15 -71.87 -2.05
N GLU A 184 4.86 -72.74 -1.10
CA GLU A 184 3.99 -72.47 0.06
C GLU A 184 4.72 -71.77 1.21
N GLN A 185 6.05 -71.72 1.21
CA GLN A 185 6.83 -71.17 2.31
C GLN A 185 6.98 -69.64 2.25
N LEU A 186 5.96 -68.92 2.76
CA LEU A 186 5.94 -67.45 2.83
C LEU A 186 7.00 -66.80 3.77
N HIS A 187 7.68 -67.55 4.63
CA HIS A 187 8.44 -67.00 5.77
C HIS A 187 9.64 -66.12 5.40
N TYR A 188 10.28 -66.37 4.25
CA TYR A 188 11.36 -65.50 3.74
C TYR A 188 10.81 -64.25 3.04
N HIS A 189 9.57 -64.31 2.56
CA HIS A 189 8.92 -63.20 1.87
C HIS A 189 8.32 -62.17 2.82
N GLN A 190 7.77 -62.53 3.98
CA GLN A 190 7.03 -61.57 4.81
C GLN A 190 7.88 -60.40 5.34
N ILE A 191 9.09 -60.64 5.84
CA ILE A 191 9.96 -59.56 6.37
C ILE A 191 10.50 -58.67 5.24
N PHE A 192 10.90 -59.27 4.12
CA PHE A 192 11.36 -58.54 2.95
C PHE A 192 10.21 -57.73 2.32
N GLN A 193 9.02 -58.31 2.24
CA GLN A 193 7.79 -57.64 1.80
C GLN A 193 7.41 -56.50 2.75
N LEU A 194 7.58 -56.66 4.07
CA LEU A 194 7.32 -55.58 5.03
C LEU A 194 8.28 -54.41 4.82
N HIS A 195 9.59 -54.66 4.75
CA HIS A 195 10.59 -53.63 4.50
C HIS A 195 10.38 -52.93 3.14
N ASN A 196 10.07 -53.70 2.10
CA ASN A 196 9.83 -53.15 0.78
C ASN A 196 8.49 -52.38 0.70
N SER A 197 7.42 -52.88 1.31
CA SER A 197 6.14 -52.17 1.43
C SER A 197 6.30 -50.87 2.20
N PHE A 198 7.10 -50.89 3.27
CA PHE A 198 7.47 -49.68 4.02
C PHE A 198 8.23 -48.69 3.13
N ASN A 199 9.22 -49.13 2.35
CA ASN A 199 9.92 -48.26 1.41
C ASN A 199 9.00 -47.68 0.33
N ILE A 200 8.05 -48.46 -0.21
CA ILE A 200 7.04 -47.98 -1.17
C ILE A 200 6.18 -46.89 -0.54
N PHE A 201 5.68 -47.14 0.66
CA PHE A 201 4.93 -46.15 1.44
C PHE A 201 5.76 -44.87 1.64
N MET A 202 7.02 -45.02 2.06
CA MET A 202 7.96 -43.93 2.26
C MET A 202 8.23 -43.12 0.99
N PHE A 203 8.39 -43.78 -0.15
CA PHE A 203 8.52 -43.12 -1.45
C PHE A 203 7.28 -42.27 -1.76
N GLY A 204 6.08 -42.85 -1.62
CA GLY A 204 4.81 -42.14 -1.87
C GLY A 204 4.63 -40.91 -0.97
N VAL A 205 4.84 -41.07 0.34
CA VAL A 205 4.73 -39.95 1.31
C VAL A 205 5.77 -38.88 1.01
N THR A 206 7.03 -39.25 0.78
CA THR A 206 8.10 -38.29 0.50
C THR A 206 7.85 -37.55 -0.82
N PHE A 207 7.33 -38.23 -1.85
CA PHE A 207 6.96 -37.60 -3.12
C PHE A 207 5.86 -36.55 -2.95
N ILE A 208 4.80 -36.86 -2.21
CA ILE A 208 3.71 -35.91 -1.94
C ILE A 208 4.24 -34.68 -1.18
N ILE A 209 5.03 -34.90 -0.12
CA ILE A 209 5.61 -33.82 0.68
C ILE A 209 6.58 -32.98 -0.16
N PHE A 210 7.36 -33.59 -1.04
CA PHE A 210 8.25 -32.92 -1.98
C PHE A 210 7.47 -32.00 -2.92
N ILE A 211 6.42 -32.50 -3.58
CA ILE A 211 5.58 -31.70 -4.48
C ILE A 211 4.92 -30.54 -3.73
N TYR A 212 4.44 -30.77 -2.51
CA TYR A 212 3.87 -29.70 -1.70
C TYR A 212 4.88 -28.58 -1.41
N HIS A 213 6.09 -28.91 -0.95
CA HIS A 213 7.08 -27.90 -0.56
C HIS A 213 7.74 -27.22 -1.77
N ILE A 214 7.86 -27.88 -2.93
CA ILE A 214 8.34 -27.21 -4.15
C ILE A 214 7.31 -26.20 -4.67
N LEU A 215 6.02 -26.51 -4.60
CA LEU A 215 4.95 -25.56 -4.92
C LEU A 215 4.94 -24.38 -3.93
N GLN A 216 5.13 -24.64 -2.63
CA GLN A 216 5.30 -23.59 -1.64
C GLN A 216 6.52 -22.71 -1.92
N PHE A 217 7.64 -23.28 -2.39
CA PHE A 217 8.79 -22.49 -2.83
C PHE A 217 8.44 -21.59 -4.03
N LEU A 218 7.76 -22.12 -5.05
CA LEU A 218 7.36 -21.33 -6.22
C LEU A 218 6.44 -20.17 -5.84
N TYR A 219 5.55 -20.37 -4.87
CA TYR A 219 4.62 -19.35 -4.39
C TYR A 219 5.28 -18.31 -3.46
N LEU A 220 6.02 -18.77 -2.43
CA LEU A 220 6.57 -17.90 -1.38
C LEU A 220 7.98 -17.38 -1.67
N LYS A 221 8.72 -18.03 -2.57
CA LYS A 221 10.13 -17.74 -2.92
C LYS A 221 11.10 -17.74 -1.74
N GLU A 222 10.77 -18.42 -0.63
CA GLU A 222 11.68 -18.54 0.51
C GLU A 222 12.66 -19.70 0.34
N ARG A 223 13.95 -19.44 0.61
CA ARG A 223 15.05 -20.42 0.44
C ARG A 223 14.88 -21.68 1.29
N VAL A 224 14.17 -21.62 2.41
CA VAL A 224 13.93 -22.79 3.29
C VAL A 224 13.18 -23.88 2.55
N PHE A 225 12.13 -23.51 1.80
CA PHE A 225 11.34 -24.47 1.02
C PHE A 225 12.17 -25.09 -0.11
N LEU A 226 13.04 -24.31 -0.75
CA LEU A 226 13.94 -24.82 -1.78
C LEU A 226 14.89 -25.88 -1.22
N TRP A 227 15.62 -25.56 -0.17
CA TRP A 227 16.60 -26.49 0.41
C TRP A 227 15.93 -27.72 1.04
N PHE A 228 14.76 -27.55 1.65
CA PHE A 228 13.97 -28.68 2.13
C PHE A 228 13.50 -29.58 0.99
N SER A 229 13.04 -29.00 -0.13
CA SER A 229 12.61 -29.75 -1.31
C SER A 229 13.77 -30.48 -1.97
N ILE A 230 14.95 -29.86 -2.07
CA ILE A 230 16.15 -30.52 -2.60
C ILE A 230 16.54 -31.69 -1.70
N TRP A 231 16.51 -31.53 -0.38
CA TRP A 231 16.78 -32.62 0.55
C TRP A 231 15.75 -33.76 0.41
N LEU A 232 14.45 -33.43 0.35
CA LEU A 232 13.38 -34.40 0.11
C LEU A 232 13.53 -35.13 -1.23
N MET A 233 14.02 -34.45 -2.27
CA MET A 233 14.31 -35.07 -3.56
C MET A 233 15.35 -36.18 -3.41
N PHE A 234 16.44 -35.95 -2.66
CA PHE A 234 17.42 -37.01 -2.38
C PHE A 234 16.83 -38.15 -1.54
N CYS A 235 16.00 -37.85 -0.54
CA CYS A 235 15.28 -38.89 0.23
C CYS A 235 14.37 -39.73 -0.68
N MET A 236 13.58 -39.09 -1.54
CA MET A 236 12.66 -39.70 -2.48
C MET A 236 13.40 -40.58 -3.50
N LEU A 237 14.45 -40.05 -4.12
CA LEU A 237 15.27 -40.79 -5.10
C LEU A 237 15.91 -42.01 -4.44
N THR A 238 16.38 -41.89 -3.21
CA THR A 238 16.95 -43.01 -2.44
C THR A 238 15.91 -44.11 -2.20
N HIS A 239 14.70 -43.77 -1.78
CA HIS A 239 13.63 -44.77 -1.63
C HIS A 239 13.24 -45.42 -2.96
N ALA A 240 13.11 -44.63 -4.04
CA ALA A 240 12.82 -45.13 -5.37
C ALA A 240 13.88 -46.13 -5.87
N MET A 241 15.15 -45.89 -5.56
CA MET A 241 16.25 -46.81 -5.86
C MET A 241 16.16 -48.09 -5.04
N THR A 242 15.86 -48.00 -3.74
CA THR A 242 15.72 -49.17 -2.87
C THR A 242 14.61 -50.11 -3.33
N ILE A 243 13.53 -49.58 -3.92
CA ILE A 243 12.41 -50.35 -4.50
C ILE A 243 12.72 -50.84 -5.94
N GLY A 244 13.76 -50.30 -6.57
CA GLY A 244 14.19 -50.68 -7.92
C GLY A 244 13.54 -49.94 -9.09
N LEU A 245 13.03 -48.71 -8.87
CA LEU A 245 12.28 -47.94 -9.87
C LEU A 245 13.14 -47.14 -10.87
N LEU A 246 14.40 -46.79 -10.54
CA LEU A 246 15.16 -45.77 -11.29
C LEU A 246 16.49 -46.20 -11.96
N ILE A 247 17.07 -47.38 -11.67
CA ILE A 247 18.43 -47.74 -12.18
C ILE A 247 18.59 -49.21 -12.61
N GLY A 248 17.50 -49.90 -12.95
CA GLY A 248 17.59 -51.31 -13.36
C GLY A 248 18.40 -51.57 -14.64
N SER A 249 18.52 -50.57 -15.53
CA SER A 249 19.03 -50.71 -16.90
C SER A 249 20.47 -50.21 -17.13
N ILE A 250 21.03 -49.40 -16.24
CA ILE A 250 22.37 -48.83 -16.37
C ILE A 250 23.34 -49.74 -15.61
N THR A 251 24.23 -50.45 -16.29
CA THR A 251 25.15 -51.43 -15.66
C THR A 251 26.48 -50.81 -15.24
N THR A 252 27.05 -49.90 -16.04
CA THR A 252 28.40 -49.34 -15.86
C THR A 252 28.53 -48.34 -14.72
N PHE A 253 27.59 -47.39 -14.58
CA PHE A 253 27.68 -46.32 -13.55
C PHE A 253 26.71 -46.49 -12.39
N ARG A 254 26.08 -47.66 -12.26
CA ARG A 254 24.99 -47.91 -11.29
C ARG A 254 25.38 -47.59 -9.85
N PHE A 255 26.55 -48.05 -9.43
CA PHE A 255 27.04 -47.87 -8.06
C PHE A 255 27.44 -46.43 -7.78
N ALA A 256 28.15 -45.80 -8.72
CA ALA A 256 28.54 -44.40 -8.63
C ALA A 256 27.31 -43.48 -8.45
N LEU A 257 26.29 -43.69 -9.30
CA LEU A 257 25.04 -42.94 -9.23
C LEU A 257 24.26 -43.21 -7.94
N TRP A 258 24.20 -44.47 -7.50
CA TRP A 258 23.59 -44.82 -6.23
C TRP A 258 24.30 -44.17 -5.04
N SER A 259 25.63 -44.24 -4.98
CA SER A 259 26.42 -43.66 -3.89
C SER A 259 26.21 -42.15 -3.80
N LEU A 260 26.20 -41.46 -4.94
CA LEU A 260 25.94 -40.02 -5.00
C LEU A 260 24.54 -39.67 -4.47
N ILE A 261 23.51 -40.43 -4.87
CA ILE A 261 22.12 -40.14 -4.52
C ILE A 261 21.81 -40.53 -3.07
N ALA A 262 22.20 -41.72 -2.64
CA ALA A 262 21.97 -42.22 -1.28
C ALA A 262 22.65 -41.34 -0.23
N ASN A 263 23.88 -40.87 -0.51
CA ASN A 263 24.58 -39.99 0.41
C ASN A 263 24.18 -38.51 0.29
N GLY A 264 23.42 -38.14 -0.75
CA GLY A 264 22.94 -36.77 -0.95
C GLY A 264 22.03 -36.24 0.13
N ILE A 265 21.39 -37.15 0.84
CA ILE A 265 20.57 -36.87 2.02
C ILE A 265 21.42 -36.20 3.11
N PHE A 266 22.66 -36.65 3.32
CA PHE A 266 23.48 -36.16 4.42
C PHE A 266 23.96 -34.74 4.20
N TYR A 267 24.58 -34.45 3.05
CA TYR A 267 25.11 -33.12 2.82
C TYR A 267 24.00 -32.08 2.57
N MET A 268 22.88 -32.45 1.93
CA MET A 268 21.76 -31.52 1.72
C MET A 268 20.98 -31.20 2.99
N PHE A 269 20.97 -32.10 3.97
CA PHE A 269 20.31 -31.89 5.26
C PHE A 269 20.81 -30.63 5.96
N TRP A 270 22.13 -30.43 5.97
CA TRP A 270 22.73 -29.27 6.63
C TRP A 270 22.58 -27.98 5.83
N PHE A 271 22.50 -28.03 4.49
CA PHE A 271 22.09 -26.85 3.70
C PHE A 271 20.66 -26.41 4.04
N PHE A 272 19.75 -27.37 4.21
CA PHE A 272 18.42 -27.11 4.74
C PHE A 272 18.48 -26.52 6.16
N GLY A 273 19.24 -27.12 7.08
CA GLY A 273 19.40 -26.63 8.45
C GLY A 273 19.92 -25.20 8.54
N ARG A 274 20.88 -24.83 7.68
CA ARG A 274 21.39 -23.45 7.58
C ARG A 274 20.28 -22.48 7.24
N SER A 275 19.45 -22.82 6.25
CA SER A 275 18.33 -21.99 5.85
C SER A 275 17.21 -21.96 6.90
N PHE A 276 16.91 -23.10 7.54
CA PHE A 276 15.84 -23.23 8.52
C PHE A 276 16.10 -22.40 9.78
N ILE A 277 17.33 -22.46 10.29
CA ILE A 277 17.76 -21.75 11.49
C ILE A 277 18.13 -20.28 11.18
N ASP A 278 18.42 -19.97 9.92
CA ASP A 278 19.07 -18.72 9.49
C ASP A 278 20.44 -18.54 10.16
N SER A 279 21.25 -19.60 10.13
CA SER A 279 22.55 -19.66 10.80
C SER A 279 23.52 -18.59 10.33
N LYS A 280 23.45 -18.18 9.06
CA LYS A 280 24.33 -17.15 8.48
C LYS A 280 24.22 -15.82 9.23
N ASN A 281 23.01 -15.43 9.62
CA ASN A 281 22.75 -14.18 10.32
C ASN A 281 22.84 -14.35 11.84
N LYS A 282 22.32 -15.45 12.38
CA LYS A 282 22.27 -15.66 13.84
C LYS A 282 23.56 -16.21 14.45
N TYR A 283 24.27 -17.09 13.74
CA TYR A 283 25.39 -17.88 14.26
C TYR A 283 26.51 -18.06 13.21
N PRO A 284 27.23 -16.99 12.81
CA PRO A 284 28.13 -17.01 11.65
C PRO A 284 29.31 -18.00 11.79
N LEU A 285 29.86 -18.19 12.99
CA LEU A 285 30.91 -19.20 13.23
C LEU A 285 30.38 -20.63 13.04
N LEU A 286 29.16 -20.88 13.53
CA LEU A 286 28.51 -22.18 13.40
C LEU A 286 28.13 -22.45 11.94
N ASP A 287 27.68 -21.43 11.21
CA ASP A 287 27.35 -21.53 9.79
C ASP A 287 28.55 -21.99 8.95
N LYS A 288 29.74 -21.43 9.21
CA LYS A 288 30.97 -21.85 8.53
C LYS A 288 31.33 -23.31 8.84
N PHE A 289 31.16 -23.74 10.08
CA PHE A 289 31.39 -25.14 10.47
C PHE A 289 30.41 -26.10 9.77
N ILE A 290 29.12 -25.76 9.77
CA ILE A 290 28.07 -26.56 9.09
C ILE A 290 28.38 -26.67 7.59
N LEU A 291 28.75 -25.56 6.95
CA LEU A 291 29.13 -25.54 5.54
C LEU A 291 30.38 -26.39 5.29
N GLY A 292 31.42 -26.24 6.11
CA GLY A 292 32.65 -27.02 6.00
C GLY A 292 32.40 -28.52 6.12
N LEU A 293 31.60 -28.95 7.10
CA LEU A 293 31.21 -30.34 7.29
C LEU A 293 30.47 -30.90 6.06
N SER A 294 29.52 -30.13 5.51
CA SER A 294 28.72 -30.53 4.34
C SER A 294 29.58 -30.64 3.08
N VAL A 295 30.48 -29.69 2.86
CA VAL A 295 31.38 -29.69 1.69
C VAL A 295 32.41 -30.81 1.78
N ALA A 296 33.00 -31.05 2.96
CA ALA A 296 33.95 -32.13 3.16
C ALA A 296 33.33 -33.50 2.80
N LEU A 297 32.07 -33.73 3.20
CA LEU A 297 31.36 -34.96 2.85
C LEU A 297 31.09 -35.07 1.35
N ILE A 298 30.65 -33.98 0.70
CA ILE A 298 30.45 -33.95 -0.76
C ILE A 298 31.75 -34.31 -1.49
N VAL A 299 32.87 -33.70 -1.08
CA VAL A 299 34.18 -33.94 -1.69
C VAL A 299 34.59 -35.41 -1.52
N GLU A 300 34.42 -35.98 -0.33
CA GLU A 300 34.72 -37.41 -0.13
C GLU A 300 33.86 -38.31 -1.01
N ILE A 301 32.54 -38.08 -1.08
CA ILE A 301 31.64 -38.89 -1.91
C ILE A 301 32.02 -38.78 -3.39
N LEU A 302 32.35 -37.58 -3.87
CA LEU A 302 32.78 -37.37 -5.25
C LEU A 302 34.10 -38.10 -5.53
N LEU A 303 35.08 -38.03 -4.63
CA LEU A 303 36.34 -38.74 -4.77
C LEU A 303 36.13 -40.26 -4.78
N THR A 304 35.32 -40.78 -3.87
CA THR A 304 34.96 -42.21 -3.79
C THR A 304 34.22 -42.65 -5.07
N THR A 305 33.31 -41.83 -5.58
CA THR A 305 32.55 -42.10 -6.80
C THR A 305 33.45 -42.12 -8.04
N ILE A 306 34.35 -41.15 -8.17
CA ILE A 306 35.34 -41.06 -9.25
C ILE A 306 36.29 -42.26 -9.18
N TYR A 307 36.80 -42.57 -7.99
CA TYR A 307 37.71 -43.70 -7.79
C TYR A 307 37.07 -45.02 -8.26
N VAL A 308 35.86 -45.32 -7.79
CA VAL A 308 35.16 -46.56 -8.16
C VAL A 308 34.81 -46.60 -9.65
N SER A 309 34.54 -45.45 -10.27
CA SER A 309 34.22 -45.39 -11.71
C SER A 309 35.45 -45.54 -12.62
N VAL A 310 36.66 -45.22 -12.14
CA VAL A 310 37.89 -45.17 -12.94
C VAL A 310 38.79 -46.39 -12.72
N PHE A 311 38.90 -46.90 -11.49
CA PHE A 311 39.92 -47.89 -11.11
C PHE A 311 39.36 -49.31 -10.86
N ASP A 312 38.15 -49.59 -11.35
CA ASP A 312 37.35 -50.78 -11.03
C ASP A 312 37.05 -50.96 -9.53
N ALA A 313 35.91 -51.60 -9.24
CA ALA A 313 35.39 -51.72 -7.88
C ALA A 313 36.22 -52.69 -7.02
N GLN A 314 37.09 -52.15 -6.15
CA GLN A 314 37.80 -52.96 -5.15
C GLN A 314 36.91 -53.23 -3.91
N PRO A 315 36.93 -54.44 -3.32
CA PRO A 315 36.05 -54.83 -2.20
C PRO A 315 36.26 -53.97 -0.95
N ILE A 316 37.45 -53.40 -0.77
CA ILE A 316 37.79 -52.50 0.36
C ILE A 316 36.94 -51.23 0.37
N PHE A 317 36.47 -50.75 -0.79
CA PHE A 317 35.61 -49.57 -0.88
C PHE A 317 34.10 -49.90 -0.84
N LEU A 318 33.71 -51.14 -1.17
CA LEU A 318 32.32 -51.61 -1.12
C LEU A 318 31.94 -52.40 0.14
N SER A 319 32.92 -52.85 0.92
CA SER A 319 32.70 -53.52 2.21
C SER A 319 32.71 -52.51 3.37
N ILE A 320 33.08 -52.93 4.60
CA ILE A 320 33.22 -52.05 5.77
C ILE A 320 34.50 -51.19 5.60
N GLY A 321 34.51 -50.36 4.57
CA GLY A 321 35.65 -49.58 4.10
C GLY A 321 35.74 -48.18 4.68
N ILE A 322 36.65 -47.38 4.08
CA ILE A 322 36.94 -45.98 4.44
C ILE A 322 35.66 -45.12 4.47
N HIS A 323 34.76 -45.29 3.50
CA HIS A 323 33.53 -44.51 3.39
C HIS A 323 32.62 -44.63 4.63
N ASN A 324 32.42 -45.84 5.16
CA ASN A 324 31.60 -46.06 6.36
C ASN A 324 32.22 -45.42 7.61
N VAL A 325 33.56 -45.40 7.69
CA VAL A 325 34.29 -44.70 8.77
C VAL A 325 34.10 -43.19 8.67
N VAL A 326 34.21 -42.61 7.47
CA VAL A 326 33.95 -41.19 7.23
C VAL A 326 32.50 -40.84 7.58
N LEU A 327 31.54 -41.67 7.16
CA LEU A 327 30.13 -41.47 7.46
C LEU A 327 29.85 -41.55 8.97
N LEU A 328 30.53 -42.44 9.70
CA LEU A 328 30.44 -42.51 11.16
C LEU A 328 30.99 -41.25 11.83
N ILE A 329 32.15 -40.75 11.40
CA ILE A 329 32.74 -39.49 11.89
C ILE A 329 31.79 -38.32 11.63
N TYR A 330 31.18 -38.29 10.44
CA TYR A 330 30.17 -37.31 10.08
C TYR A 330 28.94 -37.40 10.99
N CYS A 331 28.42 -38.61 11.25
CA CYS A 331 27.26 -38.80 12.13
C CYS A 331 27.55 -38.36 13.57
N LEU A 332 28.74 -38.65 14.10
CA LEU A 332 29.18 -38.18 15.41
C LEU A 332 29.32 -36.66 15.45
N SER A 333 29.91 -36.07 14.41
CA SER A 333 30.04 -34.60 14.27
C SER A 333 28.67 -33.93 14.19
N SER A 334 27.75 -34.52 13.43
CA SER A 334 26.34 -34.11 13.31
C SER A 334 25.62 -34.19 14.67
N LEU A 335 25.84 -35.25 15.45
CA LEU A 335 25.26 -35.39 16.78
C LEU A 335 25.77 -34.30 17.75
N ILE A 336 27.08 -34.06 17.78
CA ILE A 336 27.69 -33.00 18.60
C ILE A 336 27.11 -31.63 18.22
N LEU A 337 27.03 -31.35 16.92
CA LEU A 337 26.46 -30.12 16.40
C LEU A 337 24.98 -29.97 16.78
N SER A 338 24.21 -31.05 16.72
CA SER A 338 22.79 -31.09 17.13
C SER A 338 22.62 -30.77 18.62
N ILE A 339 23.50 -31.32 19.48
CA ILE A 339 23.54 -31.01 20.91
C ILE A 339 23.85 -29.53 21.14
N ILE A 340 24.84 -28.96 20.43
CA ILE A 340 25.18 -27.54 20.52
C ILE A 340 23.98 -26.64 20.15
N LEU A 341 23.18 -27.03 19.16
CA LEU A 341 22.01 -26.28 18.72
C LEU A 341 20.89 -26.22 19.79
N ILE A 342 20.73 -27.27 20.60
CA ILE A 342 19.72 -27.31 21.68
C ILE A 342 20.00 -26.27 22.77
N PHE A 343 21.26 -25.95 23.02
CA PHE A 343 21.64 -24.94 24.01
C PHE A 343 21.52 -23.50 23.49
N LYS A 344 21.13 -23.27 22.23
CA LYS A 344 20.91 -21.91 21.71
C LYS A 344 19.59 -21.32 22.20
N LYS A 345 19.52 -20.00 22.35
CA LYS A 345 18.33 -19.31 22.90
C LYS A 345 17.10 -19.37 21.98
N ASP A 346 17.29 -19.45 20.67
CA ASP A 346 16.23 -19.38 19.67
C ASP A 346 15.43 -20.69 19.56
N ILE A 347 14.09 -20.60 19.62
CA ILE A 347 13.22 -21.77 19.72
C ILE A 347 13.25 -22.66 18.47
N LEU A 348 13.36 -22.07 17.29
CA LEU A 348 13.46 -22.81 16.02
C LEU A 348 14.81 -23.54 15.95
N THR A 349 15.88 -22.93 16.47
CA THR A 349 17.20 -23.53 16.58
C THR A 349 17.19 -24.76 17.50
N LYS A 350 16.54 -24.64 18.67
CA LYS A 350 16.36 -25.78 19.60
C LYS A 350 15.56 -26.90 18.97
N TYR A 351 14.45 -26.55 18.32
CA TYR A 351 13.59 -27.50 17.62
C TYR A 351 14.36 -28.26 16.55
N PHE A 352 15.15 -27.54 15.75
CA PHE A 352 15.97 -28.16 14.73
C PHE A 352 16.99 -29.12 15.32
N GLY A 353 17.71 -28.70 16.37
CA GLY A 353 18.68 -29.53 17.07
C GLY A 353 18.07 -30.81 17.66
N PHE A 354 16.88 -30.74 18.27
CA PHE A 354 16.19 -31.91 18.80
C PHE A 354 15.84 -32.93 17.70
N GLY A 355 15.29 -32.45 16.58
CA GLY A 355 15.05 -33.29 15.40
C GLY A 355 16.33 -33.95 14.87
N SER A 356 17.44 -33.19 14.85
CA SER A 356 18.74 -33.67 14.37
C SER A 356 19.41 -34.67 15.31
N ILE A 357 19.13 -34.62 16.61
CA ILE A 357 19.60 -35.66 17.55
C ILE A 357 18.94 -37.00 17.23
N ILE A 358 17.61 -37.03 17.12
CA ILE A 358 16.89 -38.28 16.87
C ILE A 358 17.33 -38.88 15.54
N ALA A 359 17.48 -38.03 14.52
CA ALA A 359 18.09 -38.36 13.24
C ALA A 359 19.47 -39.01 13.38
N SER A 360 20.39 -38.32 14.06
CA SER A 360 21.78 -38.76 14.21
C SER A 360 21.87 -40.09 14.97
N VAL A 361 21.01 -40.31 15.97
CA VAL A 361 20.93 -41.59 16.70
C VAL A 361 20.47 -42.72 15.77
N CYS A 362 19.41 -42.51 14.99
CA CYS A 362 18.93 -43.52 14.03
C CYS A 362 20.00 -43.84 12.97
N LEU A 363 20.74 -42.82 12.51
CA LEU A 363 21.85 -42.99 11.57
C LEU A 363 23.02 -43.76 12.20
N ILE A 364 23.39 -43.47 13.45
CA ILE A 364 24.44 -44.21 14.16
C ILE A 364 24.02 -45.68 14.30
N ILE A 365 22.79 -45.97 14.74
CA ILE A 365 22.27 -47.34 14.82
C ILE A 365 22.32 -48.04 13.45
N GLY A 366 21.87 -47.34 12.39
CA GLY A 366 21.94 -47.84 11.02
C GLY A 366 23.36 -48.15 10.57
N THR A 367 24.33 -47.26 10.83
CA THR A 367 25.74 -47.46 10.45
C THR A 367 26.34 -48.65 11.18
N LEU A 368 26.15 -48.76 12.50
CA LEU A 368 26.65 -49.89 13.30
C LEU A 368 26.02 -51.22 12.86
N TRP A 369 24.74 -51.21 12.49
CA TRP A 369 24.05 -52.38 11.91
C TRP A 369 24.61 -52.74 10.52
N SER A 370 24.85 -51.75 9.66
CA SER A 370 25.43 -51.96 8.32
C SER A 370 26.86 -52.50 8.37
N MET A 371 27.62 -52.13 9.42
CA MET A 371 28.96 -52.66 9.71
C MET A 371 28.93 -54.06 10.32
N GLY A 372 27.75 -54.61 10.61
CA GLY A 372 27.59 -55.94 11.23
C GLY A 372 28.04 -56.00 12.69
N ILE A 373 28.23 -54.84 13.35
CA ILE A 373 28.62 -54.74 14.76
C ILE A 373 27.44 -55.09 15.67
N ILE A 374 26.23 -54.69 15.27
CA ILE A 374 24.98 -54.94 16.00
C ILE A 374 24.04 -55.78 15.13
N GLY A 375 23.51 -56.87 15.69
CA GLY A 375 22.41 -57.62 15.09
C GLY A 375 21.06 -57.09 15.57
N LEU A 376 20.27 -56.52 14.68
CA LEU A 376 18.88 -56.13 14.99
C LEU A 376 17.95 -57.34 14.84
N SER A 377 16.86 -57.36 15.61
CA SER A 377 15.87 -58.44 15.52
C SER A 377 15.25 -58.50 14.11
N LYS A 378 14.83 -59.70 13.69
CA LYS A 378 14.28 -59.93 12.33
C LYS A 378 13.01 -59.12 12.00
N ASN A 379 12.35 -58.54 13.01
CA ASN A 379 11.14 -57.73 12.85
C ASN A 379 11.42 -56.21 12.83
N PHE A 380 12.69 -55.79 12.90
CA PHE A 380 13.04 -54.38 12.97
C PHE A 380 13.01 -53.73 11.57
N VAL A 381 12.26 -52.64 11.43
CA VAL A 381 12.23 -51.81 10.21
C VAL A 381 13.57 -51.09 10.08
N ASP A 382 14.03 -50.88 8.85
CA ASP A 382 15.33 -50.26 8.58
C ASP A 382 15.53 -48.94 9.38
N PRO A 383 16.58 -48.87 10.24
CA PRO A 383 16.88 -47.69 11.03
C PRO A 383 17.05 -46.41 10.19
N TYR A 384 17.61 -46.53 8.97
CA TYR A 384 17.81 -45.38 8.08
C TYR A 384 16.47 -44.84 7.58
N ALA A 385 15.62 -45.71 7.04
CA ALA A 385 14.30 -45.34 6.54
C ALA A 385 13.41 -44.76 7.65
N THR A 386 13.47 -45.35 8.85
CA THR A 386 12.73 -44.88 10.03
C THR A 386 13.23 -43.51 10.50
N GLY A 387 14.55 -43.31 10.56
CA GLY A 387 15.15 -42.03 10.93
C GLY A 387 14.86 -40.92 9.93
N MET A 388 14.86 -41.22 8.63
CA MET A 388 14.47 -40.27 7.58
C MET A 388 12.99 -39.89 7.68
N PHE A 389 12.10 -40.87 7.89
CA PHE A 389 10.68 -40.60 8.08
C PHE A 389 10.42 -39.63 9.22
N LEU A 390 11.03 -39.90 10.38
CA LEU A 390 10.85 -39.08 11.57
C LEU A 390 11.37 -37.66 11.35
N GLN A 391 12.49 -37.49 10.65
CA GLN A 391 13.00 -36.17 10.26
C GLN A 391 12.02 -35.43 9.34
N ILE A 392 11.52 -36.08 8.29
CA ILE A 392 10.58 -35.47 7.36
C ILE A 392 9.36 -34.95 8.11
N VAL A 393 8.80 -35.75 9.03
CA VAL A 393 7.65 -35.37 9.86
C VAL A 393 7.99 -34.19 10.77
N ILE A 394 9.06 -34.29 11.56
CA ILE A 394 9.49 -33.23 12.48
C ILE A 394 9.71 -31.92 11.72
N TYR A 395 10.47 -31.94 10.64
CA TYR A 395 10.79 -30.71 9.91
C TYR A 395 9.62 -30.14 9.12
N SER A 396 8.68 -30.96 8.65
CA SER A 396 7.43 -30.48 8.06
C SER A 396 6.61 -29.67 9.08
N PHE A 397 6.47 -30.18 10.32
CA PHE A 397 5.82 -29.43 11.40
C PHE A 397 6.60 -28.17 11.80
N GLY A 398 7.94 -28.25 11.85
CA GLY A 398 8.79 -27.10 12.14
C GLY A 398 8.65 -25.97 11.11
N ILE A 399 8.54 -26.31 9.83
CA ILE A 399 8.33 -25.34 8.74
C ILE A 399 6.94 -24.70 8.86
N ALA A 400 5.89 -25.49 9.12
CA ALA A 400 4.54 -24.98 9.34
C ALA A 400 4.47 -24.00 10.52
N TYR A 401 5.13 -24.34 11.64
CA TYR A 401 5.22 -23.46 12.80
C TYR A 401 5.97 -22.15 12.50
N ARG A 402 7.10 -22.21 11.77
CA ARG A 402 7.84 -21.03 11.31
C ARG A 402 6.96 -20.12 10.44
N GLN A 403 6.17 -20.71 9.54
CA GLN A 403 5.26 -19.96 8.68
C GLN A 403 4.18 -19.23 9.49
N GLN A 404 3.59 -19.89 10.49
CA GLN A 404 2.59 -19.28 11.37
C GLN A 404 3.16 -18.07 12.13
N GLN A 405 4.39 -18.17 12.64
CA GLN A 405 5.03 -17.03 13.31
C GLN A 405 5.28 -15.84 12.37
N LEU A 406 5.77 -16.10 11.15
CA LEU A 406 5.98 -15.05 10.15
C LEU A 406 4.66 -14.40 9.73
N ALA A 407 3.59 -15.18 9.57
CA ALA A 407 2.25 -14.65 9.27
C ALA A 407 1.75 -13.74 10.40
N LYS A 408 1.88 -14.16 11.66
CA LYS A 408 1.49 -13.35 12.83
C LYS A 408 2.29 -12.04 12.90
N LYS A 409 3.60 -12.08 12.63
CA LYS A 409 4.44 -10.88 12.58
C LYS A 409 3.97 -9.91 11.49
N ARG A 410 3.71 -10.40 10.27
CA ARG A 410 3.18 -9.58 9.17
C ARG A 410 1.83 -8.97 9.49
N GLN A 411 0.94 -9.71 10.17
CA GLN A 411 -0.37 -9.19 10.59
C GLN A 411 -0.23 -8.05 11.59
N ASN A 412 0.65 -8.19 12.59
CA ASN A 412 0.92 -7.14 13.56
C ASN A 412 1.54 -5.89 12.92
N GLU A 413 2.45 -6.07 11.97
CA GLU A 413 3.03 -4.95 11.20
C GLU A 413 1.96 -4.21 10.38
N LYS A 414 1.04 -4.94 9.74
CA LYS A 414 -0.11 -4.33 9.04
C LYS A 414 -1.03 -3.55 9.98
N LEU A 415 -1.33 -4.11 11.16
CA LEU A 415 -2.18 -3.44 12.15
C LEU A 415 -1.55 -2.12 12.61
N LYS A 416 -0.25 -2.13 12.95
CA LYS A 416 0.49 -0.92 13.32
C LYS A 416 0.52 0.13 12.21
N ALA A 417 0.63 -0.30 10.95
CA ALA A 417 0.59 0.61 9.80
C ALA A 417 -0.78 1.26 9.63
N LEU A 418 -1.87 0.51 9.85
CA LEU A 418 -3.24 1.05 9.82
C LEU A 418 -3.50 2.04 10.95
N GLU A 419 -3.06 1.74 12.18
CA GLU A 419 -3.14 2.65 13.32
C GLU A 419 -2.37 3.96 13.05
N ALA A 420 -1.14 3.86 12.53
CA ALA A 420 -0.34 5.03 12.17
C ALA A 420 -1.00 5.87 11.08
N TYR A 421 -1.66 5.23 10.10
CA TYR A 421 -2.41 5.93 9.05
C TYR A 421 -3.62 6.68 9.61
N ALA A 422 -4.40 6.04 10.50
CA ALA A 422 -5.54 6.67 11.15
C ALA A 422 -5.11 7.89 11.99
N GLU A 423 -4.02 7.78 12.73
CA GLU A 423 -3.46 8.89 13.52
C GLU A 423 -2.97 10.03 12.63
N MET A 424 -2.28 9.71 11.53
CA MET A 424 -1.86 10.72 10.54
C MET A 424 -3.07 11.48 9.97
N GLN A 425 -4.17 10.78 9.70
CA GLN A 425 -5.39 11.40 9.20
C GLN A 425 -6.02 12.32 10.25
N ARG A 426 -6.10 11.87 11.50
CA ARG A 426 -6.57 12.69 12.63
C ARG A 426 -5.74 13.97 12.80
N ILE A 427 -4.42 13.86 12.74
CA ILE A 427 -3.51 15.02 12.83
C ILE A 427 -3.75 15.99 11.68
N LYS A 428 -3.93 15.49 10.44
CA LYS A 428 -4.24 16.34 9.28
C LYS A 428 -5.57 17.07 9.45
N ASP A 429 -6.60 16.41 9.98
CA ASP A 429 -7.90 17.03 10.19
C ASP A 429 -7.84 18.11 11.28
N LEU A 430 -7.08 17.86 12.35
CA LEU A 430 -6.79 18.88 13.37
C LEU A 430 -6.01 20.07 12.79
N ASP A 431 -5.01 19.83 11.94
CA ASP A 431 -4.23 20.88 11.31
C ASP A 431 -5.08 21.75 10.36
N LYS A 432 -6.03 21.14 9.63
CA LYS A 432 -7.02 21.88 8.83
C LYS A 432 -7.91 22.77 9.68
N ILE A 433 -8.43 22.26 10.80
CA ILE A 433 -9.26 23.04 11.73
C ILE A 433 -8.46 24.22 12.29
N LYS A 434 -7.22 23.96 12.73
CA LYS A 434 -6.29 24.98 13.22
C LYS A 434 -6.00 26.06 12.18
N THR A 435 -5.72 25.66 10.94
CA THR A 435 -5.44 26.59 9.84
C THR A 435 -6.66 27.47 9.53
N ARG A 436 -7.86 26.88 9.47
CA ARG A 436 -9.11 27.62 9.26
C ARG A 436 -9.37 28.61 10.40
N PHE A 437 -9.12 28.21 11.64
CA PHE A 437 -9.23 29.08 12.82
C PHE A 437 -8.34 30.33 12.70
N PHE A 438 -7.04 30.16 12.41
CA PHE A 438 -6.13 31.30 12.27
C PHE A 438 -6.45 32.20 11.07
N ALA A 439 -6.92 31.62 9.96
CA ALA A 439 -7.35 32.38 8.79
C ALA A 439 -8.55 33.28 9.12
N ASN A 440 -9.58 32.74 9.77
CA ASN A 440 -10.79 33.48 10.13
C ASN A 440 -10.52 34.56 11.18
N ILE A 441 -9.68 34.26 12.18
CA ILE A 441 -9.21 35.24 13.16
C ILE A 441 -8.55 36.42 12.45
N SER A 442 -7.56 36.13 11.59
CA SER A 442 -6.81 37.19 10.90
C SER A 442 -7.73 38.12 10.11
N HIS A 443 -8.78 37.57 9.49
CA HIS A 443 -9.80 38.35 8.79
C HIS A 443 -10.57 39.28 9.73
N GLU A 444 -11.12 38.75 10.82
CA GLU A 444 -11.93 39.52 11.77
C GLU A 444 -11.14 40.63 12.49
N PHE A 445 -9.82 40.50 12.60
CA PHE A 445 -8.94 41.56 13.10
C PHE A 445 -8.63 42.64 12.04
N ARG A 446 -8.36 42.26 10.79
CA ARG A 446 -7.85 43.21 9.77
C ARG A 446 -8.90 44.21 9.26
N THR A 447 -10.15 43.80 9.16
CA THR A 447 -11.23 44.70 8.70
C THR A 447 -11.45 45.89 9.64
N PRO A 448 -11.67 45.72 10.96
CA PRO A 448 -11.79 46.85 11.88
C PRO A 448 -10.48 47.66 11.96
N LEU A 449 -9.30 47.03 11.88
CA LEU A 449 -8.03 47.74 11.83
C LEU A 449 -7.93 48.66 10.61
N SER A 450 -8.38 48.21 9.43
CA SER A 450 -8.39 49.03 8.20
C SER A 450 -9.33 50.23 8.32
N LEU A 451 -10.50 50.03 8.93
CA LEU A 451 -11.50 51.08 9.18
C LEU A 451 -11.10 52.04 10.32
N ILE A 452 -10.07 51.70 11.09
CA ILE A 452 -9.46 52.58 12.09
C ILE A 452 -8.29 53.34 11.46
N SER A 453 -7.32 52.62 10.90
CA SER A 453 -6.06 53.20 10.41
C SER A 453 -6.28 54.10 9.19
N GLY A 454 -7.12 53.66 8.25
CA GLY A 454 -7.33 54.37 6.99
C GLY A 454 -7.82 55.81 7.19
N PRO A 455 -8.96 56.03 7.86
CA PRO A 455 -9.46 57.38 8.11
C PRO A 455 -8.48 58.27 8.90
N ILE A 456 -7.71 57.70 9.84
CA ILE A 456 -6.68 58.43 10.60
C ILE A 456 -5.55 58.89 9.69
N THR A 457 -4.96 57.98 8.91
CA THR A 457 -3.86 58.30 7.98
C THR A 457 -4.28 59.31 6.92
N ARG A 458 -5.52 59.21 6.44
CA ARG A 458 -6.07 60.15 5.46
C ARG A 458 -6.28 61.55 6.04
N ALA A 459 -6.79 61.65 7.26
CA ALA A 459 -6.91 62.94 7.96
C ALA A 459 -5.53 63.57 8.21
N GLN A 460 -4.52 62.77 8.58
CA GLN A 460 -3.13 63.22 8.71
C GLN A 460 -2.53 63.73 7.38
N THR A 461 -2.82 63.06 6.27
CA THR A 461 -2.24 63.41 4.96
C THR A 461 -2.87 64.66 4.34
N LYS A 462 -4.12 64.98 4.71
CA LYS A 462 -4.82 66.19 4.23
C LYS A 462 -4.52 67.44 5.06
N SER A 463 -3.98 67.29 6.28
CA SER A 463 -3.56 68.42 7.12
C SER A 463 -2.15 68.88 6.73
N ASN A 464 -1.92 70.19 6.71
CA ASN A 464 -0.55 70.71 6.68
C ASN A 464 0.10 70.53 8.05
N ALA A 465 1.44 70.60 8.13
CA ALA A 465 2.20 70.33 9.35
C ALA A 465 1.83 71.23 10.57
N ASP A 466 1.19 72.37 10.33
CA ASP A 466 0.75 73.35 11.36
C ASP A 466 -0.78 73.41 11.58
N ASP A 467 -1.58 72.58 10.89
CA ASP A 467 -3.05 72.57 11.02
C ASP A 467 -3.55 71.40 11.90
N ASP A 468 -4.58 71.65 12.70
CA ASP A 468 -5.30 70.62 13.47
C ASP A 468 -5.84 69.51 12.56
N ILE A 469 -5.71 68.25 12.98
CA ILE A 469 -6.22 67.10 12.23
C ILE A 469 -7.75 67.06 12.37
N ILE A 470 -8.47 67.41 11.31
CA ILE A 470 -9.95 67.42 11.29
C ILE A 470 -10.47 66.08 10.77
N LEU A 471 -11.19 65.35 11.63
CA LEU A 471 -11.94 64.14 11.28
C LEU A 471 -13.42 64.47 11.08
N SER A 472 -14.03 63.89 10.04
CA SER A 472 -15.49 63.96 9.91
C SER A 472 -16.16 63.17 11.04
N GLN A 473 -17.32 63.64 11.51
CA GLN A 473 -18.10 62.97 12.55
C GLN A 473 -18.36 61.49 12.22
N LYS A 474 -18.65 61.20 10.94
CA LYS A 474 -18.86 59.85 10.43
C LYS A 474 -17.61 58.97 10.55
N ASN A 475 -16.42 59.50 10.22
CA ASN A 475 -15.17 58.75 10.34
C ASN A 475 -14.80 58.51 11.80
N TYR A 476 -15.05 59.47 12.69
CA TYR A 476 -14.87 59.28 14.13
C TYR A 476 -15.76 58.17 14.68
N GLU A 477 -17.04 58.13 14.28
CA GLU A 477 -17.97 57.06 14.68
C GLU A 477 -17.55 55.69 14.15
N ILE A 478 -17.08 55.60 12.90
CA ILE A 478 -16.52 54.38 12.32
C ILE A 478 -15.32 53.89 13.14
N ILE A 479 -14.38 54.78 13.48
CA ILE A 479 -13.20 54.44 14.30
C ILE A 479 -13.63 53.93 15.67
N LYS A 480 -14.52 54.67 16.36
CA LYS A 480 -14.99 54.32 17.72
C LYS A 480 -15.67 52.96 17.73
N ASN A 481 -16.61 52.72 16.81
CA ASN A 481 -17.36 51.47 16.74
C ASN A 481 -16.46 50.27 16.43
N ASN A 482 -15.50 50.44 15.51
CA ASN A 482 -14.56 49.36 15.16
C ASN A 482 -13.54 49.10 16.27
N THR A 483 -13.16 50.10 17.06
CA THR A 483 -12.31 49.94 18.25
C THR A 483 -13.01 49.12 19.32
N SER A 484 -14.26 49.45 19.64
CA SER A 484 -15.07 48.67 20.59
C SER A 484 -15.32 47.24 20.09
N ARG A 485 -15.55 47.06 18.78
CA ARG A 485 -15.68 45.72 18.18
C ARG A 485 -14.40 44.89 18.35
N LEU A 486 -13.23 45.48 18.13
CA LEU A 486 -11.95 44.81 18.28
C LEU A 486 -11.70 44.38 19.73
N HIS A 487 -11.99 45.27 20.69
CA HIS A 487 -11.87 44.97 22.12
C HIS A 487 -12.73 43.78 22.51
N ASN A 488 -14.02 43.80 22.15
CA ASN A 488 -14.94 42.69 22.43
C ASN A 488 -14.48 41.37 21.81
N LEU A 489 -13.86 41.40 20.63
CA LEU A 489 -13.36 40.22 19.96
C LEU A 489 -12.13 39.62 20.69
N VAL A 490 -11.24 40.48 21.19
CA VAL A 490 -10.10 40.07 22.03
C VAL A 490 -10.59 39.43 23.33
N ASP A 491 -11.54 40.07 24.03
CA ASP A 491 -12.10 39.54 25.27
C ASP A 491 -12.75 38.17 25.08
N GLN A 492 -13.56 38.02 24.03
CA GLN A 492 -14.19 36.74 23.67
C GLN A 492 -13.16 35.64 23.40
N LEU A 493 -12.05 35.99 22.75
CA LEU A 493 -10.98 35.04 22.43
C LEU A 493 -10.21 34.62 23.68
N LEU A 494 -9.92 35.58 24.57
CA LEU A 494 -9.28 35.31 25.87
C LEU A 494 -10.17 34.47 26.78
N ASP A 495 -11.46 34.77 26.87
CA ASP A 495 -12.42 33.99 27.65
C ASP A 495 -12.47 32.54 27.14
N LEU A 496 -12.53 32.34 25.82
CA LEU A 496 -12.55 31.01 25.22
C LEU A 496 -11.23 30.25 25.49
N SER A 497 -10.08 30.91 25.32
CA SER A 497 -8.78 30.31 25.61
C SER A 497 -8.61 29.90 27.08
N LYS A 498 -9.18 30.67 28.02
CA LYS A 498 -9.14 30.33 29.45
C LYS A 498 -10.06 29.15 29.79
N ILE A 499 -11.20 29.03 29.12
CA ILE A 499 -12.12 27.89 29.32
C ILE A 499 -11.47 26.59 28.82
N GLU A 500 -10.86 26.61 27.63
CA GLU A 500 -10.19 25.42 27.06
C GLU A 500 -8.99 24.94 27.88
N SER A 501 -8.23 25.86 28.49
CA SER A 501 -7.10 25.50 29.34
C SER A 501 -7.51 24.98 30.72
N GLY A 502 -8.82 24.91 31.01
CA GLY A 502 -9.37 24.51 32.30
C GLY A 502 -9.14 25.54 33.42
N GLN A 503 -8.71 26.76 33.06
CA GLN A 503 -8.37 27.82 34.03
C GLN A 503 -9.58 28.64 34.50
N VAL A 504 -10.75 28.46 33.88
CA VAL A 504 -12.00 29.11 34.31
C VAL A 504 -12.77 28.19 35.24
N HIS A 505 -13.11 28.70 36.42
CA HIS A 505 -14.00 28.04 37.37
C HIS A 505 -15.32 28.82 37.49
N LEU A 506 -16.39 28.13 37.88
CA LEU A 506 -17.68 28.77 38.16
C LEU A 506 -17.60 29.51 39.50
N SER A 507 -18.00 30.78 39.51
CA SER A 507 -18.19 31.55 40.73
C SER A 507 -19.67 31.56 41.08
N LEU A 508 -20.12 30.49 41.72
CA LEU A 508 -21.52 30.30 42.07
C LEU A 508 -21.92 31.21 43.22
N LYS A 509 -23.03 31.94 43.04
CA LYS A 509 -23.69 32.71 44.09
C LYS A 509 -25.11 32.18 44.27
N GLN A 510 -25.57 32.16 45.51
CA GLN A 510 -26.97 31.88 45.81
C GLN A 510 -27.78 33.17 45.69
N GLY A 511 -28.88 33.15 44.94
CA GLY A 511 -29.77 34.30 44.85
C GLY A 511 -30.96 34.09 43.92
N GLY A 512 -31.75 35.16 43.74
CA GLY A 512 -32.92 35.19 42.87
C GLY A 512 -32.54 35.17 41.38
N ILE A 513 -32.46 33.98 40.79
CA ILE A 513 -32.10 33.82 39.37
C ILE A 513 -33.16 34.42 38.43
N ILE A 514 -34.45 34.33 38.80
CA ILE A 514 -35.57 34.85 38.00
C ILE A 514 -35.54 36.38 37.95
N GLN A 515 -35.41 37.04 39.10
CA GLN A 515 -35.20 38.50 39.18
C GLN A 515 -33.99 38.96 38.35
N PHE A 516 -32.88 38.22 38.40
CA PHE A 516 -31.70 38.57 37.61
C PHE A 516 -31.95 38.43 36.09
N LEU A 517 -32.51 37.31 35.63
CA LEU A 517 -32.87 37.12 34.22
C LEU A 517 -33.84 38.19 33.72
N ARG A 518 -34.80 38.58 34.56
CA ARG A 518 -35.75 39.66 34.27
C ARG A 518 -35.02 40.99 34.01
N SER A 519 -34.02 41.33 34.83
CA SER A 519 -33.20 42.54 34.64
C SER A 519 -32.43 42.53 33.31
N ILE A 520 -31.86 41.39 32.93
CA ILE A 520 -31.15 41.24 31.64
C ILE A 520 -32.12 41.42 30.48
N VAL A 521 -33.27 40.73 30.50
CA VAL A 521 -34.24 40.79 29.39
C VAL A 521 -34.80 42.20 29.22
N PHE A 522 -35.16 42.89 30.31
CA PHE A 522 -35.68 44.25 30.22
C PHE A 522 -34.63 45.29 29.80
N SER A 523 -33.34 45.00 29.94
CA SER A 523 -32.30 45.88 29.38
C SER A 523 -32.37 46.00 27.84
N PHE A 524 -33.04 45.08 27.16
CA PHE A 524 -33.27 45.11 25.71
C PHE A 524 -34.54 45.87 25.28
N GLU A 525 -35.34 46.38 26.22
CA GLU A 525 -36.60 47.08 25.90
C GLU A 525 -36.36 48.33 25.03
N SER A 526 -35.34 49.13 25.38
CA SER A 526 -34.96 50.30 24.56
C SER A 526 -34.48 49.92 23.15
N MET A 527 -33.86 48.75 22.99
CA MET A 527 -33.46 48.23 21.67
C MET A 527 -34.69 47.76 20.88
N SER A 528 -35.66 47.14 21.57
CA SER A 528 -36.96 46.74 21.01
C SER A 528 -37.70 47.92 20.38
N GLU A 529 -37.76 49.05 21.09
CA GLU A 529 -38.40 50.28 20.62
C GLU A 529 -37.66 50.89 19.43
N ARG A 530 -36.32 50.96 19.52
CA ARG A 530 -35.49 51.56 18.46
C ARG A 530 -35.55 50.80 17.14
N GLU A 531 -35.55 49.47 17.21
CA GLU A 531 -35.58 48.58 16.04
C GLU A 531 -37.01 48.20 15.64
N ASN A 532 -38.03 48.74 16.33
CA ASN A 532 -39.45 48.47 16.10
C ASN A 532 -39.77 46.96 16.03
N ILE A 533 -39.27 46.22 17.02
CA ILE A 533 -39.48 44.77 17.23
C ILE A 533 -40.28 44.60 18.51
N SER A 534 -41.24 43.67 18.56
CA SER A 534 -42.02 43.38 19.78
C SER A 534 -41.25 42.44 20.73
N LEU A 535 -41.02 42.85 21.98
CA LEU A 535 -40.44 41.99 23.02
C LEU A 535 -41.54 41.41 23.92
N ASN A 536 -41.80 40.12 23.77
CA ASN A 536 -42.77 39.38 24.61
C ASN A 536 -42.02 38.62 25.70
N THR A 537 -42.48 38.69 26.95
CA THR A 537 -41.83 37.99 28.06
C THR A 537 -42.81 37.16 28.88
N SER A 538 -42.35 36.00 29.35
CA SER A 538 -43.09 35.11 30.25
C SER A 538 -42.13 34.55 31.29
N PHE A 539 -42.33 34.93 32.55
CA PHE A 539 -41.52 34.49 33.69
C PHE A 539 -42.38 33.72 34.70
N PRO A 540 -41.83 32.70 35.38
CA PRO A 540 -42.51 31.97 36.43
C PRO A 540 -42.48 32.75 37.76
N GLU A 541 -42.99 32.14 38.83
CA GLU A 541 -42.83 32.67 40.20
C GLU A 541 -41.35 32.79 40.60
N GLU A 542 -41.06 33.67 41.56
CA GLU A 542 -39.68 33.96 41.96
C GLU A 542 -39.05 32.78 42.70
N LEU A 543 -37.79 32.48 42.35
CA LEU A 543 -37.01 31.40 42.93
C LEU A 543 -35.83 31.98 43.73
N GLU A 544 -36.00 32.09 45.04
CA GLU A 544 -35.05 32.79 45.93
C GLU A 544 -33.75 32.00 46.22
N ARG A 545 -33.74 30.69 46.00
CA ARG A 545 -32.62 29.79 46.39
C ARG A 545 -32.07 28.98 45.21
N ALA A 546 -31.62 29.64 44.15
CA ALA A 546 -30.87 29.02 43.06
C ALA A 546 -29.38 29.36 43.13
N PHE A 547 -28.52 28.40 42.77
CA PHE A 547 -27.08 28.63 42.58
C PHE A 547 -26.78 28.87 41.11
N TYR A 548 -26.15 30.01 40.80
CA TYR A 548 -25.73 30.34 39.43
C TYR A 548 -24.52 31.28 39.44
N ASP A 549 -23.78 31.31 38.33
CA ASP A 549 -22.73 32.31 38.10
C ASP A 549 -23.34 33.51 37.36
N LYS A 550 -23.38 34.66 38.03
CA LYS A 550 -24.02 35.89 37.51
C LYS A 550 -23.41 36.35 36.19
N ASP A 551 -22.08 36.43 36.12
CA ASP A 551 -21.33 36.92 34.94
C ASP A 551 -21.57 36.01 33.73
N LYS A 552 -21.43 34.70 33.92
CA LYS A 552 -21.56 33.75 32.81
C LYS A 552 -23.00 33.63 32.32
N LEU A 553 -23.97 33.66 33.23
CA LEU A 553 -25.39 33.65 32.87
C LEU A 553 -25.76 34.92 32.07
N GLU A 554 -25.25 36.08 32.48
CA GLU A 554 -25.43 37.34 31.75
C GLU A 554 -24.88 37.25 30.32
N LYS A 555 -23.66 36.74 30.16
CA LYS A 555 -23.04 36.53 28.84
C LYS A 555 -23.86 35.59 27.95
N ILE A 556 -24.34 34.47 28.49
CA ILE A 556 -25.17 33.50 27.76
C ILE A 556 -26.45 34.17 27.24
N VAL A 557 -27.19 34.85 28.12
CA VAL A 557 -28.52 35.40 27.80
C VAL A 557 -28.38 36.61 26.88
N THR A 558 -27.45 37.51 27.16
CA THR A 558 -27.17 38.71 26.34
C THR A 558 -26.74 38.33 24.94
N ASN A 559 -25.91 37.30 24.78
CA ASN A 559 -25.49 36.84 23.45
C ASN A 559 -26.65 36.24 22.64
N ILE A 560 -27.52 35.44 23.27
CA ILE A 560 -28.69 34.87 22.57
C ILE A 560 -29.70 35.97 22.21
N LEU A 561 -30.02 36.88 23.15
CA LEU A 561 -30.95 37.98 22.91
C LEU A 561 -30.44 38.95 21.85
N SER A 562 -29.18 39.36 21.93
CA SER A 562 -28.59 40.25 20.92
C SER A 562 -28.62 39.60 19.54
N ASN A 563 -28.42 38.28 19.41
CA ASN A 563 -28.61 37.57 18.13
C ASN A 563 -30.08 37.58 17.67
N ALA A 564 -31.03 37.33 18.57
CA ALA A 564 -32.46 37.36 18.26
C ALA A 564 -32.89 38.72 17.69
N PHE A 565 -32.54 39.83 18.34
CA PHE A 565 -32.84 41.18 17.85
C PHE A 565 -32.11 41.50 16.55
N LYS A 566 -30.83 41.11 16.44
CA LYS A 566 -29.98 41.40 15.28
C LYS A 566 -30.50 40.77 13.97
N TYR A 567 -31.11 39.59 14.05
CA TYR A 567 -31.57 38.81 12.89
C TYR A 567 -33.09 38.83 12.67
N THR A 568 -33.82 39.54 13.51
CA THR A 568 -35.24 39.85 13.32
C THR A 568 -35.38 41.12 12.50
N SER A 569 -36.38 41.17 11.62
CA SER A 569 -36.66 42.37 10.81
C SER A 569 -37.63 43.28 11.55
N GLU A 570 -37.76 44.52 11.08
CA GLU A 570 -38.72 45.49 11.60
C GLU A 570 -40.15 44.92 11.62
N ASN A 571 -40.93 45.21 12.68
CA ASN A 571 -42.24 44.63 12.99
C ASN A 571 -42.25 43.12 13.32
N GLY A 572 -41.07 42.50 13.49
CA GLY A 572 -40.96 41.14 14.01
C GLY A 572 -41.19 41.05 15.52
N SER A 573 -41.03 39.85 16.09
CA SER A 573 -41.12 39.66 17.54
C SER A 573 -40.00 38.76 18.07
N VAL A 574 -39.57 39.08 19.29
CA VAL A 574 -38.66 38.28 20.12
C VAL A 574 -39.41 37.90 21.38
N THR A 575 -39.55 36.61 21.66
CA THR A 575 -40.25 36.07 22.81
C THR A 575 -39.28 35.36 23.75
N VAL A 576 -39.27 35.76 25.02
CA VAL A 576 -38.46 35.13 26.06
C VAL A 576 -39.38 34.40 27.04
N THR A 577 -39.19 33.09 27.17
CA THR A 577 -39.91 32.26 28.14
C THR A 577 -38.93 31.61 29.09
N VAL A 578 -39.09 31.90 30.38
CA VAL A 578 -38.32 31.26 31.44
C VAL A 578 -39.24 30.31 32.19
N GLY A 579 -38.72 29.13 32.53
CA GLY A 579 -39.37 28.17 33.42
C GLY A 579 -38.31 27.40 34.19
N TYR A 580 -38.69 26.76 35.29
CA TYR A 580 -37.78 25.90 36.03
C TYR A 580 -38.49 24.63 36.51
N ASN A 581 -37.69 23.62 36.82
CA ASN A 581 -38.10 22.46 37.62
C ASN A 581 -37.17 22.37 38.84
N ASP A 582 -37.33 21.34 39.69
CA ASP A 582 -36.58 21.22 40.94
C ASP A 582 -35.05 21.21 40.80
N THR A 583 -34.52 20.94 39.60
CA THR A 583 -33.08 20.76 39.37
C THR A 583 -32.49 21.69 38.30
N HIS A 584 -33.31 22.24 37.40
CA HIS A 584 -32.85 23.01 36.24
C HIS A 584 -33.74 24.21 35.95
N ILE A 585 -33.12 25.28 35.48
CA ILE A 585 -33.78 26.39 34.79
C ILE A 585 -33.74 26.17 33.28
N ILE A 586 -34.82 26.56 32.59
CA ILE A 586 -34.99 26.48 31.14
C ILE A 586 -35.30 27.89 30.64
N ILE A 587 -34.42 28.40 29.78
CA ILE A 587 -34.54 29.72 29.13
C ILE A 587 -34.76 29.46 27.65
N LYS A 588 -35.90 29.91 27.12
CA LYS A 588 -36.21 29.88 25.69
C LYS A 588 -36.23 31.29 25.14
N VAL A 589 -35.50 31.53 24.07
CA VAL A 589 -35.52 32.77 23.30
C VAL A 589 -35.95 32.42 21.89
N SER A 590 -37.09 32.93 21.45
CA SER A 590 -37.65 32.69 20.12
C SER A 590 -37.74 33.99 19.35
N ASP A 591 -37.29 33.99 18.11
CA ASP A 591 -37.40 35.11 17.19
C ASP A 591 -38.21 34.75 15.94
N THR A 592 -38.79 35.75 15.29
CA THR A 592 -39.47 35.62 13.98
C THR A 592 -38.57 36.06 12.83
N GLY A 593 -37.25 35.89 12.98
CA GLY A 593 -36.26 36.32 12.00
C GLY A 593 -36.14 35.40 10.79
N LYS A 594 -35.02 35.52 10.07
CA LYS A 594 -34.79 34.79 8.81
C LYS A 594 -34.70 33.27 8.95
N GLY A 595 -34.53 32.75 10.17
CA GLY A 595 -34.31 31.33 10.43
C GLY A 595 -32.99 30.80 9.85
N ILE A 596 -32.67 29.56 10.19
CA ILE A 596 -31.44 28.84 9.85
C ILE A 596 -31.83 27.57 9.08
N SER A 597 -31.05 27.21 8.06
CA SER A 597 -31.28 25.98 7.29
C SER A 597 -30.87 24.74 8.10
N LYS A 598 -31.48 23.57 7.80
CA LYS A 598 -31.21 22.34 8.55
C LYS A 598 -29.77 21.88 8.40
N GLU A 599 -29.16 22.18 7.25
CA GLU A 599 -27.80 21.84 6.89
C GLU A 599 -26.77 22.62 7.72
N GLU A 600 -27.13 23.82 8.16
CA GLU A 600 -26.24 24.73 8.89
C GLU A 600 -26.36 24.60 10.43
N LEU A 601 -27.48 24.08 10.94
CA LEU A 601 -27.73 23.91 12.40
C LEU A 601 -26.59 23.20 13.16
N PRO A 602 -25.97 22.12 12.65
CA PRO A 602 -24.89 21.45 13.39
C PRO A 602 -23.64 22.32 13.58
N ARG A 603 -23.47 23.35 12.76
CA ARG A 603 -22.24 24.15 12.66
C ARG A 603 -22.33 25.50 13.34
N ILE A 604 -23.52 25.95 13.77
CA ILE A 604 -23.70 27.30 14.35
C ILE A 604 -22.95 27.54 15.67
N PHE A 605 -22.52 26.46 16.33
CA PHE A 605 -21.68 26.50 17.53
C PHE A 605 -20.18 26.36 17.21
N ASP A 606 -19.81 26.14 15.94
CA ASP A 606 -18.42 26.13 15.48
C ASP A 606 -17.84 27.55 15.59
N ARG A 607 -16.56 27.65 15.93
CA ARG A 607 -15.86 28.93 16.08
C ARG A 607 -15.71 29.65 14.76
N PHE A 608 -16.00 30.95 14.75
CA PHE A 608 -15.95 31.81 13.56
C PHE A 608 -16.86 31.33 12.42
N TYR A 609 -17.78 30.41 12.70
CA TYR A 609 -18.77 29.99 11.73
C TYR A 609 -19.92 30.99 11.70
N ARG A 610 -20.41 31.28 10.51
CA ARG A 610 -21.55 32.15 10.25
C ARG A 610 -22.41 31.50 9.18
N VAL A 611 -23.72 31.68 9.34
CA VAL A 611 -24.73 31.25 8.37
C VAL A 611 -24.61 32.12 7.12
N GLU A 612 -24.66 31.54 5.93
CA GLU A 612 -24.52 32.29 4.68
C GLU A 612 -25.59 33.40 4.58
N GLY A 613 -25.18 34.64 4.32
CA GLY A 613 -26.08 35.81 4.26
C GLY A 613 -26.33 36.54 5.59
N SER A 614 -25.67 36.13 6.68
CA SER A 614 -25.63 36.82 8.00
C SER A 614 -24.36 37.66 8.23
N GLU A 615 -23.48 37.75 7.23
CA GLU A 615 -22.09 38.19 7.34
C GLU A 615 -21.87 39.61 7.84
N LYS A 616 -22.85 40.50 7.59
CA LYS A 616 -22.80 41.92 8.01
C LYS A 616 -22.78 42.13 9.53
N LYS A 617 -23.04 41.09 10.33
CA LYS A 617 -23.51 41.24 11.72
C LYS A 617 -22.90 40.17 12.65
N GLY A 618 -21.70 40.40 13.22
CA GLY A 618 -21.16 39.64 14.40
C GLY A 618 -19.74 39.11 14.22
N SER A 619 -19.15 38.51 15.28
CA SER A 619 -17.79 37.91 15.26
C SER A 619 -17.79 36.40 14.92
N GLY A 620 -18.92 35.70 15.03
CA GLY A 620 -19.00 34.24 14.91
C GLY A 620 -18.38 33.49 16.09
N ILE A 621 -18.01 34.19 17.17
CA ILE A 621 -17.48 33.59 18.41
C ILE A 621 -18.58 33.44 19.46
N GLY A 622 -19.57 34.34 19.49
CA GLY A 622 -20.55 34.44 20.58
C GLY A 622 -21.31 33.14 20.89
N LEU A 623 -21.83 32.45 19.87
CA LEU A 623 -22.57 31.18 20.09
C LEU A 623 -21.64 30.03 20.53
N ALA A 624 -20.41 29.98 20.02
CA ALA A 624 -19.40 29.02 20.49
C ALA A 624 -19.06 29.25 21.97
N LEU A 625 -18.81 30.51 22.36
CA LEU A 625 -18.61 30.89 23.77
C LEU A 625 -19.83 30.53 24.63
N THR A 626 -21.04 30.77 24.12
CA THR A 626 -22.28 30.42 24.83
C THR A 626 -22.36 28.92 25.08
N LYS A 627 -22.00 28.10 24.08
CA LYS A 627 -21.97 26.64 24.20
C LYS A 627 -20.96 26.19 25.27
N GLU A 628 -19.73 26.70 25.21
CA GLU A 628 -18.68 26.40 26.20
C GLU A 628 -19.09 26.84 27.62
N LEU A 629 -19.70 28.01 27.77
CA LEU A 629 -20.20 28.49 29.07
C LEU A 629 -21.35 27.63 29.60
N VAL A 630 -22.28 27.19 28.73
CA VAL A 630 -23.37 26.27 29.12
C VAL A 630 -22.80 24.91 29.52
N ASP A 631 -21.82 24.39 28.78
CA ASP A 631 -21.18 23.11 29.05
C ASP A 631 -20.35 23.17 30.35
N LEU A 632 -19.70 24.30 30.65
CA LEU A 632 -19.03 24.55 31.93
C LEU A 632 -20.01 24.45 33.12
N HIS A 633 -21.28 24.78 32.94
CA HIS A 633 -22.34 24.61 33.95
C HIS A 633 -22.92 23.19 34.00
N ASN A 634 -22.40 22.22 33.25
CA ASN A 634 -23.06 20.93 33.01
C ASN A 634 -24.48 21.08 32.44
N GLY A 635 -24.73 22.15 31.69
CA GLY A 635 -25.99 22.45 31.05
C GLY A 635 -26.13 21.85 29.64
N SER A 636 -27.20 22.23 28.96
CA SER A 636 -27.37 21.94 27.53
C SER A 636 -28.03 23.12 26.81
N ILE A 637 -27.55 23.40 25.60
CA ILE A 637 -28.17 24.36 24.68
C ILE A 637 -28.60 23.64 23.41
N SER A 638 -29.79 23.93 22.93
CA SER A 638 -30.39 23.36 21.73
C SER A 638 -31.03 24.48 20.90
N VAL A 639 -31.13 24.26 19.60
CA VAL A 639 -31.70 25.20 18.65
C VAL A 639 -32.73 24.48 17.79
N ASP A 640 -33.89 25.11 17.58
CA ASP A 640 -34.88 24.72 16.58
C ASP A 640 -35.07 25.92 15.65
N SER A 641 -34.95 25.72 14.34
CA SER A 641 -35.05 26.81 13.38
C SER A 641 -35.61 26.30 12.06
N THR A 642 -36.44 27.14 11.44
CA THR A 642 -36.93 26.91 10.08
C THR A 642 -36.70 28.18 9.27
N LYS A 643 -36.05 28.03 8.10
CA LYS A 643 -35.79 29.13 7.18
C LYS A 643 -37.08 29.90 6.88
N SER A 644 -37.01 31.23 7.00
CA SER A 644 -38.09 32.20 6.85
C SER A 644 -39.24 32.13 7.87
N LYS A 645 -39.11 31.34 8.95
CA LYS A 645 -40.10 31.30 10.04
C LYS A 645 -39.56 31.79 11.38
N GLY A 646 -38.25 31.73 11.60
CA GLY A 646 -37.62 32.16 12.86
C GLY A 646 -36.75 31.09 13.50
N THR A 647 -36.17 31.41 14.67
CA THR A 647 -35.30 30.52 15.43
C THR A 647 -35.68 30.51 16.90
N THR A 648 -35.57 29.36 17.55
CA THR A 648 -35.75 29.19 18.99
C THR A 648 -34.51 28.56 19.60
N PHE A 649 -33.81 29.33 20.45
CA PHE A 649 -32.75 28.81 21.31
C PHE A 649 -33.33 28.38 22.65
N LYS A 650 -32.94 27.20 23.11
CA LYS A 650 -33.34 26.63 24.42
C LYS A 650 -32.09 26.28 25.21
N VAL A 651 -31.86 27.02 26.28
CA VAL A 651 -30.78 26.80 27.26
C VAL A 651 -31.35 26.13 28.51
N ARG A 652 -30.68 25.11 29.00
CA ARG A 652 -31.00 24.38 30.23
C ARG A 652 -29.77 24.37 31.13
N LEU A 653 -29.88 24.93 32.33
CA LEU A 653 -28.79 25.02 33.31
C LEU A 653 -29.23 24.39 34.65
N PRO A 654 -28.36 23.64 35.33
CA PRO A 654 -28.66 23.17 36.68
C PRO A 654 -28.64 24.34 37.68
N ILE A 655 -29.51 24.28 38.68
CA ILE A 655 -29.67 25.32 39.73
C ILE A 655 -29.39 24.78 41.15
N THR A 656 -29.11 23.48 41.27
CA THR A 656 -28.83 22.76 42.52
C THR A 656 -27.36 22.33 42.62
N LEU A 657 -26.77 22.44 43.82
CA LEU A 657 -25.35 22.15 44.06
C LEU A 657 -24.92 20.73 43.62
N ASN A 658 -25.79 19.73 43.79
CA ASN A 658 -25.50 18.32 43.47
C ASN A 658 -25.31 18.04 41.96
N ASN A 659 -25.71 18.98 41.11
CA ASN A 659 -25.67 18.83 39.65
C ASN A 659 -24.64 19.78 38.99
N LEU A 660 -23.89 20.54 39.80
CA LEU A 660 -22.85 21.46 39.38
C LEU A 660 -21.45 20.82 39.58
N PRO A 661 -20.41 21.20 38.80
CA PRO A 661 -19.06 20.64 38.91
C PRO A 661 -18.40 20.87 40.28
N GLU A 662 -17.56 19.92 40.75
CA GLU A 662 -16.94 19.92 42.10
C GLU A 662 -15.92 21.05 42.37
N VAL A 663 -15.45 21.79 41.35
CA VAL A 663 -14.42 22.84 41.53
C VAL A 663 -15.08 24.21 41.71
N ILE A 664 -15.43 24.52 42.96
CA ILE A 664 -16.06 25.80 43.36
C ILE A 664 -15.02 26.68 44.06
N SER A 665 -14.67 27.82 43.47
CA SER A 665 -13.92 28.88 44.17
C SER A 665 -14.91 29.92 44.69
N MET A 666 -15.25 29.83 45.97
CA MET A 666 -16.07 30.84 46.66
C MET A 666 -15.17 32.02 47.02
N THR A 667 -15.30 33.13 46.31
CA THR A 667 -14.63 34.39 46.68
C THR A 667 -15.66 35.48 46.92
N SER A 668 -15.80 35.84 48.20
CA SER A 668 -16.45 37.06 48.65
C SER A 668 -15.41 38.18 48.71
N LYS A 669 -15.60 39.26 47.94
CA LYS A 669 -15.29 40.63 48.35
C LYS A 669 -15.98 41.63 47.42
N LEU A 670 -16.65 42.60 48.03
CA LEU A 670 -17.18 43.79 47.38
C LEU A 670 -16.03 44.78 47.19
N ASP A 671 -15.94 45.36 46.00
CA ASP A 671 -15.34 46.69 45.82
C ASP A 671 -16.35 47.56 45.06
N VAL A 672 -16.63 48.72 45.67
CA VAL A 672 -17.49 49.79 45.17
C VAL A 672 -16.59 50.75 44.39
N ILE A 673 -16.89 50.99 43.11
CA ILE A 673 -16.44 52.21 42.42
C ILE A 673 -17.60 52.77 41.60
N ASP A 674 -17.91 54.01 41.96
CA ASP A 674 -18.88 54.97 41.47
C ASP A 674 -18.61 55.39 40.01
N TYR A 675 -19.66 55.43 39.17
CA TYR A 675 -19.66 56.18 37.92
C TYR A 675 -20.95 56.99 37.79
N LYS A 676 -20.75 58.30 37.95
CA LYS A 676 -21.70 59.38 37.69
C LYS A 676 -22.32 59.31 36.29
N GLU A 677 -23.63 59.53 36.25
CA GLU A 677 -24.37 59.91 35.05
C GLU A 677 -23.81 61.19 34.43
N THR A 678 -23.83 61.26 33.10
CA THR A 678 -24.01 62.54 32.42
C THR A 678 -24.82 62.34 31.15
N SER A 679 -26.08 62.72 31.24
CA SER A 679 -26.99 62.95 30.11
C SER A 679 -26.50 64.13 29.27
N ILE A 680 -26.39 63.98 27.95
CA ILE A 680 -26.50 65.11 27.02
C ILE A 680 -27.36 64.72 25.80
N THR A 681 -28.41 65.52 25.70
CA THR A 681 -29.49 65.75 24.74
C THR A 681 -29.12 65.66 23.26
N LYS A 682 -30.04 65.05 22.47
CA LYS A 682 -30.16 65.21 21.02
C LYS A 682 -30.34 66.69 20.65
N LYS A 683 -29.72 67.10 19.53
CA LYS A 683 -30.14 68.27 18.77
C LYS A 683 -30.12 67.92 17.28
N ASP A 684 -31.31 67.95 16.68
CA ASP A 684 -31.54 67.88 15.24
C ASP A 684 -30.83 69.02 14.52
N ILE A 685 -30.05 68.70 13.48
CA ILE A 685 -29.79 69.63 12.37
C ILE A 685 -29.74 68.82 11.07
N SER A 686 -30.81 68.95 10.31
CA SER A 686 -30.87 68.67 8.88
C SER A 686 -29.91 69.59 8.14
N VAL A 687 -28.96 69.03 7.39
CA VAL A 687 -28.23 69.77 6.34
C VAL A 687 -28.39 69.00 5.04
N GLN A 688 -29.28 69.51 4.20
CA GLN A 688 -29.25 69.29 2.77
C GLN A 688 -28.01 69.99 2.23
N THR A 689 -27.15 69.25 1.53
CA THR A 689 -26.10 69.86 0.70
C THR A 689 -26.36 69.46 -0.74
N GLU A 690 -26.76 70.47 -1.50
CA GLU A 690 -26.96 70.47 -2.94
C GLU A 690 -25.71 69.97 -3.66
N VAL A 691 -25.91 69.05 -4.61
CA VAL A 691 -24.88 68.60 -5.53
C VAL A 691 -24.72 69.65 -6.62
N HIS A 692 -23.64 70.43 -6.53
CA HIS A 692 -23.15 71.27 -7.61
C HIS A 692 -22.81 70.42 -8.83
N THR A 693 -23.59 70.58 -9.90
CA THR A 693 -23.41 69.86 -11.16
C THR A 693 -22.43 70.65 -12.03
N GLN A 694 -21.12 70.37 -11.92
CA GLN A 694 -20.16 70.75 -12.95
C GLN A 694 -19.93 69.58 -13.91
N ILE A 695 -20.06 69.89 -15.20
CA ILE A 695 -20.00 68.98 -16.34
C ILE A 695 -18.62 68.28 -16.38
N LYS A 696 -18.54 67.04 -15.90
CA LYS A 696 -17.33 66.21 -15.91
C LYS A 696 -17.07 65.64 -17.32
N ARG A 697 -15.82 65.76 -17.80
CA ARG A 697 -15.25 64.85 -18.81
C ARG A 697 -15.48 63.39 -18.37
N ALA A 698 -15.72 62.48 -19.31
CA ALA A 698 -16.01 61.07 -19.02
C ALA A 698 -14.86 60.39 -18.24
N LEU A 699 -15.03 60.25 -16.92
CA LEU A 699 -14.10 59.56 -16.03
C LEU A 699 -14.17 58.03 -16.25
N PRO A 700 -13.07 57.29 -16.05
CA PRO A 700 -13.07 55.82 -16.08
C PRO A 700 -13.96 55.24 -14.97
N ILE A 701 -14.59 54.10 -15.25
CA ILE A 701 -15.55 53.42 -14.37
C ILE A 701 -14.81 52.38 -13.51
N ALA A 702 -14.94 52.49 -12.18
CA ALA A 702 -14.41 51.53 -11.22
C ALA A 702 -15.56 50.77 -10.53
N LEU A 703 -15.50 49.44 -10.49
CA LEU A 703 -16.45 48.59 -9.76
C LEU A 703 -15.81 48.11 -8.45
N ILE A 704 -16.44 48.39 -7.32
CA ILE A 704 -16.06 47.89 -6.00
C ILE A 704 -16.97 46.70 -5.64
N VAL A 705 -16.37 45.55 -5.36
CA VAL A 705 -17.04 44.34 -4.89
C VAL A 705 -16.50 44.02 -3.49
N GLU A 706 -17.30 44.33 -2.47
CA GLU A 706 -16.92 44.24 -1.06
C GLU A 706 -18.22 44.01 -0.25
N ASP A 707 -18.22 43.18 0.78
CA ASP A 707 -19.45 42.88 1.54
C ASP A 707 -19.70 43.87 2.70
N ASN A 708 -18.62 44.49 3.21
CA ASN A 708 -18.67 45.47 4.29
C ASN A 708 -19.01 46.88 3.78
N SER A 709 -20.16 47.42 4.19
CA SER A 709 -20.63 48.75 3.77
C SER A 709 -19.74 49.92 4.20
N ASP A 710 -19.09 49.82 5.37
CA ASP A 710 -18.19 50.88 5.86
C ASP A 710 -16.91 50.89 5.03
N LEU A 711 -16.40 49.72 4.66
CA LEU A 711 -15.22 49.59 3.80
C LEU A 711 -15.52 49.97 2.35
N GLN A 712 -16.69 49.59 1.82
CA GLN A 712 -17.19 50.10 0.54
C GLN A 712 -17.23 51.62 0.52
N HIS A 713 -17.79 52.24 1.56
CA HIS A 713 -17.87 53.69 1.67
C HIS A 713 -16.48 54.31 1.73
N TYR A 714 -15.59 53.78 2.56
CA TYR A 714 -14.21 54.24 2.68
C TYR A 714 -13.46 54.19 1.34
N ILE A 715 -13.51 53.05 0.63
CA ILE A 715 -12.88 52.90 -0.70
C ILE A 715 -13.51 53.86 -1.72
N SER A 716 -14.85 53.99 -1.71
CA SER A 716 -15.56 54.92 -2.61
C SER A 716 -15.11 56.37 -2.37
N GLU A 717 -14.89 56.76 -1.12
CA GLU A 717 -14.42 58.09 -0.75
C GLU A 717 -12.97 58.35 -1.19
N ILE A 718 -12.13 57.31 -1.28
CA ILE A 718 -10.76 57.41 -1.81
C ILE A 718 -10.77 57.63 -3.32
N ILE A 719 -11.58 56.88 -4.07
CA ILE A 719 -11.46 56.79 -5.53
C ILE A 719 -12.42 57.71 -6.31
N SER A 720 -13.48 58.22 -5.68
CA SER A 720 -14.54 59.02 -6.33
C SER A 720 -14.08 60.35 -6.95
N GLU A 721 -12.91 60.85 -6.54
CA GLU A 721 -12.28 62.02 -7.15
C GLU A 721 -11.82 61.74 -8.59
N TYR A 722 -11.32 60.53 -8.85
CA TYR A 722 -10.67 60.14 -10.12
C TYR A 722 -11.50 59.17 -10.97
N TYR A 723 -12.49 58.49 -10.38
CA TYR A 723 -13.26 57.41 -11.02
C TYR A 723 -14.77 57.59 -10.84
N SER A 724 -15.56 57.08 -11.79
CA SER A 724 -17.00 56.85 -11.62
C SER A 724 -17.21 55.51 -10.92
N VAL A 725 -17.78 55.52 -9.72
CA VAL A 725 -17.82 54.35 -8.83
C VAL A 725 -19.14 53.60 -8.95
N MET A 726 -19.06 52.29 -9.14
CA MET A 726 -20.16 51.34 -9.00
C MET A 726 -19.89 50.40 -7.83
N ILE A 727 -20.93 49.99 -7.12
CA ILE A 727 -20.80 49.19 -5.88
C ILE A 727 -21.61 47.89 -6.02
N ALA A 728 -20.99 46.77 -5.65
CA ALA A 728 -21.61 45.46 -5.50
C ALA A 728 -21.32 44.90 -4.10
N THR A 729 -22.32 44.26 -3.49
CA THR A 729 -22.24 43.73 -2.11
C THR A 729 -21.83 42.26 -2.02
N ASP A 730 -21.71 41.56 -3.15
CA ASP A 730 -21.29 40.16 -3.21
C ASP A 730 -20.71 39.82 -4.61
N GLY A 731 -19.99 38.70 -4.71
CA GLY A 731 -19.31 38.30 -5.95
C GLY A 731 -20.26 38.01 -7.11
N LEU A 732 -21.50 37.55 -6.84
CA LEU A 732 -22.50 37.27 -7.88
C LEU A 732 -23.06 38.57 -8.48
N GLN A 733 -23.32 39.57 -7.63
CA GLN A 733 -23.70 40.90 -8.10
C GLN A 733 -22.54 41.57 -8.85
N GLY A 734 -21.31 41.43 -8.36
CA GLY A 734 -20.10 41.93 -9.00
C GLY A 734 -19.93 41.37 -10.42
N GLU A 735 -20.09 40.06 -10.60
CA GLU A 735 -20.06 39.38 -11.89
C GLU A 735 -21.12 39.95 -12.86
N ARG A 736 -22.37 40.03 -12.43
CA ARG A 736 -23.47 40.56 -13.25
C ARG A 736 -23.18 42.00 -13.71
N MET A 737 -22.75 42.85 -12.78
CA MET A 737 -22.43 44.24 -13.07
C MET A 737 -21.23 44.36 -13.99
N ALA A 738 -20.20 43.52 -13.84
CA ALA A 738 -19.04 43.49 -14.72
C ALA A 738 -19.41 43.10 -16.16
N PHE A 739 -20.30 42.12 -16.37
CA PHE A 739 -20.77 41.74 -17.70
C PHE A 739 -21.63 42.79 -18.38
N GLU A 740 -22.48 43.47 -17.63
CA GLU A 740 -23.41 44.48 -18.17
C GLU A 740 -22.70 45.82 -18.45
N HIS A 741 -21.85 46.26 -17.51
CA HIS A 741 -21.28 47.60 -17.52
C HIS A 741 -19.82 47.65 -17.99
N VAL A 742 -19.11 46.52 -18.05
CA VAL A 742 -17.72 46.43 -18.54
C VAL A 742 -16.85 47.57 -17.96
N PRO A 743 -16.64 47.60 -16.63
CA PRO A 743 -15.88 48.66 -15.97
C PRO A 743 -14.41 48.69 -16.44
N ASP A 744 -13.76 49.84 -16.29
CA ASP A 744 -12.35 50.02 -16.64
C ASP A 744 -11.41 49.40 -15.59
N ILE A 745 -11.88 49.19 -14.35
CA ILE A 745 -11.15 48.51 -13.26
C ILE A 745 -12.11 47.89 -12.23
N ILE A 746 -11.72 46.77 -11.63
CA ILE A 746 -12.46 46.09 -10.56
C ILE A 746 -11.60 45.99 -9.31
N LEU A 747 -12.17 46.39 -8.18
CA LEU A 747 -11.65 46.18 -6.82
C LEU A 747 -12.51 45.10 -6.17
N SER A 748 -11.92 43.98 -5.78
CA SER A 748 -12.66 42.84 -5.21
C SER A 748 -12.03 42.40 -3.90
N ASP A 749 -12.82 42.21 -2.85
CA ASP A 749 -12.36 41.42 -1.70
C ASP A 749 -12.17 39.94 -2.10
N VAL A 750 -11.34 39.22 -1.37
CA VAL A 750 -11.11 37.78 -1.54
C VAL A 750 -12.19 36.97 -0.83
N MET A 751 -12.58 37.35 0.39
CA MET A 751 -13.55 36.61 1.19
C MET A 751 -14.91 37.30 1.12
N MET A 752 -15.83 36.77 0.30
CA MET A 752 -17.15 37.36 0.08
C MET A 752 -18.23 36.28 -0.03
N PRO A 753 -19.51 36.63 0.28
CA PRO A 753 -20.63 35.71 0.21
C PRO A 753 -20.92 35.26 -1.22
N LYS A 754 -21.54 34.07 -1.34
CA LYS A 754 -22.06 33.44 -2.58
C LYS A 754 -20.98 33.03 -3.59
N LYS A 755 -20.07 33.94 -3.93
CA LYS A 755 -18.97 33.74 -4.87
C LYS A 755 -17.77 34.47 -4.32
N ASP A 756 -16.70 33.73 -4.05
CA ASP A 756 -15.48 34.32 -3.50
C ASP A 756 -14.72 35.12 -4.57
N GLY A 757 -13.76 35.93 -4.13
CA GLY A 757 -13.01 36.81 -5.01
C GLY A 757 -12.13 36.07 -6.03
N TYR A 758 -11.67 34.85 -5.72
CA TYR A 758 -10.88 34.05 -6.65
C TYR A 758 -11.75 33.47 -7.76
N GLU A 759 -12.93 32.95 -7.41
CA GLU A 759 -13.93 32.47 -8.37
C GLU A 759 -14.42 33.59 -9.27
N LEU A 760 -14.69 34.78 -8.70
CA LEU A 760 -15.04 35.98 -9.48
C LEU A 760 -13.93 36.34 -10.47
N CYS A 761 -12.68 36.42 -10.00
CA CYS A 761 -11.53 36.75 -10.84
C CYS A 761 -11.39 35.75 -12.00
N HIS A 762 -11.43 34.45 -11.70
CA HIS A 762 -11.31 33.39 -12.71
C HIS A 762 -12.40 33.50 -13.79
N ILE A 763 -13.66 33.68 -13.40
CA ILE A 763 -14.78 33.79 -14.34
C ILE A 763 -14.66 35.05 -15.21
N LEU A 764 -14.27 36.18 -14.62
CA LEU A 764 -14.10 37.41 -15.37
C LEU A 764 -12.91 37.34 -16.33
N LYS A 765 -11.83 36.67 -15.95
CA LYS A 765 -10.61 36.51 -16.76
C LYS A 765 -10.74 35.47 -17.87
N THR A 766 -11.61 34.46 -17.70
CA THR A 766 -11.91 33.45 -18.74
C THR A 766 -13.01 33.88 -19.71
N ASN A 767 -13.79 34.91 -19.37
CA ASN A 767 -14.86 35.41 -20.24
C ASN A 767 -14.34 36.51 -21.18
N SER A 768 -14.54 36.33 -22.49
CA SER A 768 -14.13 37.30 -23.51
C SER A 768 -14.70 38.71 -23.29
N LYS A 769 -15.85 38.88 -22.64
CA LYS A 769 -16.43 40.20 -22.38
C LYS A 769 -15.67 41.00 -21.33
N THR A 770 -14.94 40.34 -20.43
CA THR A 770 -14.38 40.95 -19.21
C THR A 770 -12.91 40.60 -18.97
N SER A 771 -12.32 39.69 -19.76
CA SER A 771 -10.92 39.25 -19.66
C SER A 771 -9.94 40.41 -19.64
N HIS A 772 -10.21 41.38 -20.49
CA HIS A 772 -9.51 42.63 -20.62
C HIS A 772 -9.80 43.64 -19.51
N ILE A 773 -10.42 43.31 -18.37
CA ILE A 773 -10.62 44.25 -17.25
C ILE A 773 -9.53 43.99 -16.21
N PRO A 774 -8.87 45.03 -15.65
CA PRO A 774 -7.88 44.83 -14.61
C PRO A 774 -8.58 44.60 -13.26
N ILE A 775 -8.11 43.61 -12.50
CA ILE A 775 -8.70 43.23 -11.22
C ILE A 775 -7.64 43.39 -10.13
N ILE A 776 -7.96 44.22 -9.13
CA ILE A 776 -7.21 44.38 -7.89
C ILE A 776 -7.92 43.57 -6.81
N MET A 777 -7.23 42.57 -6.27
CA MET A 777 -7.72 41.77 -5.15
C MET A 777 -7.28 42.40 -3.82
N LEU A 778 -8.25 42.78 -2.99
CA LEU A 778 -8.04 43.21 -1.61
C LEU A 778 -8.17 42.00 -0.69
N THR A 779 -7.27 41.82 0.27
CA THR A 779 -7.26 40.59 1.07
C THR A 779 -6.72 40.74 2.49
N ALA A 780 -7.28 39.96 3.40
CA ALA A 780 -6.75 39.74 4.75
C ALA A 780 -5.64 38.66 4.81
N LYS A 781 -5.23 38.05 3.68
CA LYS A 781 -4.22 36.98 3.65
C LYS A 781 -2.89 37.50 3.10
N ALA A 782 -1.91 37.73 3.98
CA ALA A 782 -0.59 38.24 3.61
C ALA A 782 0.45 37.16 3.19
N GLY A 783 0.09 35.87 3.25
CA GLY A 783 1.03 34.79 2.97
C GLY A 783 1.36 34.63 1.47
N GLN A 784 2.64 34.41 1.16
CA GLN A 784 3.18 34.11 -0.18
C GLN A 784 2.35 33.10 -1.02
N PRO A 785 1.87 31.96 -0.47
CA PRO A 785 1.10 30.98 -1.25
C PRO A 785 -0.22 31.55 -1.79
N ASN A 786 -0.93 32.37 -0.99
CA ASN A 786 -2.21 32.96 -1.40
C ASN A 786 -2.03 34.08 -2.44
N LYS A 787 -0.86 34.75 -2.41
CA LYS A 787 -0.47 35.72 -3.44
C LYS A 787 -0.17 35.02 -4.77
N ILE A 788 0.52 33.87 -4.73
CA ILE A 788 0.75 33.02 -5.90
C ILE A 788 -0.59 32.54 -6.46
N GLU A 789 -1.49 32.02 -5.62
CA GLU A 789 -2.82 31.56 -6.04
C GLU A 789 -3.63 32.67 -6.72
N GLY A 790 -3.69 33.88 -6.14
CA GLY A 790 -4.38 35.02 -6.75
C GLY A 790 -3.81 35.47 -8.09
N LEU A 791 -2.49 35.49 -8.23
CA LEU A 791 -1.82 35.78 -9.51
C LEU A 791 -2.04 34.66 -10.54
N THR A 792 -2.07 33.40 -10.09
CA THR A 792 -2.29 32.22 -10.96
C THR A 792 -3.71 32.20 -11.51
N GLN A 793 -4.69 32.75 -10.78
CA GLN A 793 -6.08 32.91 -11.23
C GLN A 793 -6.31 34.14 -12.14
N GLY A 794 -5.26 34.92 -12.42
CA GLY A 794 -5.28 36.01 -13.41
C GLY A 794 -5.55 37.41 -12.84
N ALA A 795 -5.51 37.62 -11.51
CA ALA A 795 -5.58 38.96 -10.94
C ALA A 795 -4.33 39.77 -11.30
N ASP A 796 -4.50 41.05 -11.64
CA ASP A 796 -3.38 41.90 -12.07
C ASP A 796 -2.59 42.44 -10.87
N VAL A 797 -3.26 42.71 -9.75
CA VAL A 797 -2.64 43.16 -8.49
C VAL A 797 -3.30 42.50 -7.29
N TYR A 798 -2.48 42.20 -6.27
CA TYR A 798 -2.91 41.61 -5.01
C TYR A 798 -2.42 42.47 -3.84
N MET A 799 -3.35 43.06 -3.07
CA MET A 799 -3.07 44.05 -2.02
C MET A 799 -3.66 43.63 -0.68
N THR A 800 -2.87 43.75 0.39
CA THR A 800 -3.26 43.34 1.74
C THR A 800 -3.98 44.46 2.50
N LYS A 801 -5.04 44.12 3.22
CA LYS A 801 -5.70 44.96 4.24
C LYS A 801 -4.90 44.90 5.55
N PRO A 802 -4.65 46.04 6.24
CA PRO A 802 -4.91 47.42 5.81
C PRO A 802 -3.99 47.84 4.66
N PHE A 803 -4.53 48.62 3.73
CA PHE A 803 -3.81 49.12 2.54
C PHE A 803 -3.59 50.63 2.62
N ASP A 804 -2.58 51.12 1.91
CA ASP A 804 -2.28 52.55 1.79
C ASP A 804 -3.09 53.19 0.65
N ASP A 805 -3.70 54.34 0.93
CA ASP A 805 -4.55 55.06 -0.03
C ASP A 805 -3.78 55.47 -1.29
N LYS A 806 -2.51 55.91 -1.15
CA LYS A 806 -1.68 56.33 -2.29
C LYS A 806 -1.25 55.12 -3.10
N GLU A 807 -0.90 54.02 -2.43
CA GLU A 807 -0.56 52.76 -3.10
C GLU A 807 -1.75 52.27 -3.94
N LEU A 808 -2.96 52.25 -3.37
CA LEU A 808 -4.17 51.84 -4.07
C LEU A 808 -4.42 52.68 -5.33
N LEU A 809 -4.39 54.00 -5.20
CA LEU A 809 -4.59 54.92 -6.32
C LEU A 809 -3.51 54.79 -7.40
N LEU A 810 -2.25 54.60 -7.00
CA LEU A 810 -1.12 54.42 -7.91
C LEU A 810 -1.24 53.10 -8.69
N GLN A 811 -1.62 52.01 -8.02
CA GLN A 811 -1.85 50.72 -8.68
C GLN A 811 -2.99 50.80 -9.69
N MET A 812 -4.11 51.42 -9.31
CA MET A 812 -5.24 51.62 -10.23
C MET A 812 -4.82 52.44 -11.46
N LYS A 813 -4.09 53.53 -11.25
CA LYS A 813 -3.58 54.37 -12.34
C LYS A 813 -2.63 53.59 -13.25
N ASN A 814 -1.65 52.90 -12.68
CA ASN A 814 -0.65 52.14 -13.43
C ASN A 814 -1.30 51.04 -14.27
N LEU A 815 -2.28 50.30 -13.74
CA LEU A 815 -2.97 49.24 -14.51
C LEU A 815 -3.72 49.80 -15.72
N ILE A 816 -4.35 50.97 -15.57
CA ILE A 816 -5.05 51.65 -16.66
C ILE A 816 -4.05 52.21 -17.69
N ASP A 817 -2.96 52.82 -17.23
CA ASP A 817 -1.95 53.44 -18.11
C ASP A 817 -1.06 52.40 -18.82
N SER A 818 -0.63 51.33 -18.14
CA SER A 818 0.11 50.21 -18.76
C SER A 818 -0.63 49.59 -19.93
N ARG A 819 -1.97 49.55 -19.88
CA ARG A 819 -2.79 49.07 -21.00
C ARG A 819 -2.87 50.05 -22.16
N LYS A 820 -2.93 51.35 -21.89
CA LYS A 820 -2.83 52.37 -22.96
C LYS A 820 -1.49 52.25 -23.69
N HIS A 821 -0.39 52.08 -22.94
CA HIS A 821 0.95 51.94 -23.52
C HIS A 821 1.18 50.63 -24.27
N LEU A 822 0.63 49.50 -23.81
CA LEU A 822 0.70 48.22 -24.54
C LEU A 822 0.17 48.38 -25.97
N TRP A 823 -0.87 49.20 -26.15
CA TRP A 823 -1.46 49.45 -27.46
C TRP A 823 -0.67 50.45 -28.32
N GLU A 824 0.03 51.42 -27.72
CA GLU A 824 0.99 52.26 -28.45
C GLU A 824 2.12 51.42 -29.06
N HIS A 825 2.49 50.32 -28.41
CA HIS A 825 3.44 49.35 -28.94
C HIS A 825 2.86 48.52 -30.09
N PHE A 826 1.60 48.07 -30.00
CA PHE A 826 0.91 47.37 -31.11
C PHE A 826 0.67 48.26 -32.34
N ARG A 827 0.60 49.59 -32.19
CA ARG A 827 0.56 50.52 -33.33
C ARG A 827 1.81 50.49 -34.20
N ALA A 828 2.96 50.07 -33.65
CA ALA A 828 4.22 50.01 -34.38
C ALA A 828 4.35 48.73 -35.25
N LEU A 829 3.60 47.67 -34.94
CA LEU A 829 3.42 46.53 -35.83
C LEU A 829 2.31 46.87 -36.83
N ASP A 830 2.66 46.89 -38.11
CA ASP A 830 1.73 47.15 -39.20
C ASP A 830 0.51 46.22 -39.09
N MET A 831 -0.69 46.78 -38.88
CA MET A 831 -1.96 46.08 -38.61
C MET A 831 -2.36 45.03 -39.67
N LEU A 832 -1.64 44.98 -40.80
CA LEU A 832 -1.86 44.10 -41.93
C LEU A 832 -1.14 42.73 -41.83
N LEU A 833 -0.19 42.56 -40.90
CA LEU A 833 0.61 41.32 -40.74
C LEU A 833 0.08 40.35 -39.66
N VAL A 834 -1.13 40.59 -39.13
CA VAL A 834 -1.68 39.84 -37.98
C VAL A 834 -2.11 38.39 -38.34
N ASP A 835 -2.08 38.01 -39.62
CA ASP A 835 -2.44 36.64 -40.07
C ASP A 835 -1.40 35.55 -39.69
N GLU A 836 -0.17 35.91 -39.27
CA GLU A 836 0.92 34.94 -38.98
C GLU A 836 1.38 34.86 -37.51
N ILE A 837 0.71 35.56 -36.59
CA ILE A 837 1.08 35.49 -35.16
C ILE A 837 0.27 34.38 -34.49
N ASP A 838 0.96 33.41 -33.88
CA ASP A 838 0.36 32.35 -33.08
C ASP A 838 -0.10 32.94 -31.74
N VAL A 839 -1.37 33.39 -31.67
CA VAL A 839 -1.82 34.22 -30.55
C VAL A 839 -2.46 33.42 -29.43
N THR A 840 -1.94 33.61 -28.23
CA THR A 840 -2.26 32.84 -27.02
C THR A 840 -3.38 33.47 -26.18
N SER A 841 -3.63 34.78 -26.28
CA SER A 841 -4.61 35.50 -25.44
C SER A 841 -6.04 35.47 -26.01
N ILE A 842 -7.04 35.40 -25.12
CA ILE A 842 -8.48 35.49 -25.44
C ILE A 842 -8.81 36.83 -26.12
N ASP A 843 -8.17 37.91 -25.69
CA ASP A 843 -8.41 39.25 -26.22
C ASP A 843 -7.84 39.42 -27.63
N ASP A 844 -6.72 38.76 -27.93
CA ASP A 844 -6.13 38.78 -29.26
C ASP A 844 -6.95 37.98 -30.27
N LYS A 845 -7.49 36.81 -29.86
CA LYS A 845 -8.45 36.05 -30.69
C LYS A 845 -9.71 36.87 -30.98
N PHE A 846 -10.18 37.66 -30.02
CA PHE A 846 -11.29 38.59 -30.24
C PHE A 846 -10.92 39.67 -31.27
N LEU A 847 -9.76 40.32 -31.13
CA LEU A 847 -9.30 41.32 -32.08
C LEU A 847 -9.10 40.73 -33.48
N GLN A 848 -8.49 39.55 -33.60
CA GLN A 848 -8.38 38.82 -34.87
C GLN A 848 -9.73 38.55 -35.50
N ASN A 849 -10.72 38.10 -34.73
CA ASN A 849 -12.07 37.90 -35.25
C ASN A 849 -12.69 39.21 -35.74
N VAL A 850 -12.54 40.31 -35.01
CA VAL A 850 -13.01 41.64 -35.46
C VAL A 850 -12.28 42.06 -36.74
N PHE A 851 -10.95 41.99 -36.78
CA PHE A 851 -10.14 42.35 -37.95
C PHE A 851 -10.49 41.49 -39.16
N LYS A 852 -10.63 40.18 -39.01
CA LYS A 852 -11.04 39.24 -40.05
C LYS A 852 -12.44 39.54 -40.56
N THR A 853 -13.38 39.86 -39.66
CA THR A 853 -14.74 40.25 -40.05
C THR A 853 -14.73 41.53 -40.88
N ILE A 854 -13.92 42.53 -40.50
CA ILE A 854 -13.76 43.76 -41.28
C ILE A 854 -13.08 43.48 -42.62
N LYS A 855 -12.00 42.69 -42.64
CA LYS A 855 -11.20 42.33 -43.84
C LYS A 855 -12.03 41.57 -44.88
N ASN A 856 -12.85 40.61 -44.44
CA ASN A 856 -13.72 39.83 -45.31
C ASN A 856 -14.87 40.65 -45.93
N ASN A 857 -15.18 41.83 -45.38
CA ASN A 857 -16.27 42.69 -45.81
C ASN A 857 -15.80 44.08 -46.29
N LEU A 858 -14.52 44.21 -46.69
CA LEU A 858 -13.97 45.52 -47.10
C LEU A 858 -14.69 46.12 -48.30
N ASN A 859 -15.11 45.29 -49.26
CA ASN A 859 -15.83 45.70 -50.47
C ASN A 859 -17.29 46.10 -50.24
N ASN A 860 -17.83 45.91 -49.03
CA ASN A 860 -19.24 46.19 -48.73
C ASN A 860 -19.43 47.61 -48.21
N GLU A 861 -20.05 48.48 -49.02
CA GLU A 861 -20.29 49.89 -48.68
C GLU A 861 -21.19 50.08 -47.44
N HIS A 862 -22.09 49.14 -47.15
CA HIS A 862 -23.03 49.21 -46.03
C HIS A 862 -22.51 48.58 -44.74
N PHE A 863 -21.31 47.99 -44.74
CA PHE A 863 -20.74 47.35 -43.57
C PHE A 863 -20.43 48.37 -42.46
N GLY A 864 -21.03 48.17 -41.29
CA GLY A 864 -20.91 49.07 -40.14
C GLY A 864 -20.81 48.32 -38.81
N VAL A 865 -21.15 49.04 -37.73
CA VAL A 865 -21.03 48.51 -36.36
C VAL A 865 -22.03 47.36 -36.10
N GLU A 866 -23.18 47.37 -36.77
CA GLU A 866 -24.27 46.42 -36.55
C GLU A 866 -23.91 45.00 -37.00
N GLU A 867 -23.20 44.89 -38.13
CA GLU A 867 -22.67 43.62 -38.65
C GLU A 867 -21.60 43.06 -37.71
N ILE A 868 -20.68 43.90 -37.23
CA ILE A 868 -19.65 43.48 -36.28
C ILE A 868 -20.30 42.99 -34.98
N THR A 869 -21.31 43.70 -34.46
CA THR A 869 -22.01 43.28 -33.24
C THR A 869 -22.68 41.91 -33.37
N ARG A 870 -23.22 41.60 -34.56
CA ARG A 870 -23.89 40.33 -34.85
C ARG A 870 -22.89 39.17 -34.91
N GLU A 871 -21.75 39.38 -35.55
CA GLU A 871 -20.72 38.35 -35.73
C GLU A 871 -19.99 38.03 -34.42
N VAL A 872 -19.67 39.04 -33.61
CA VAL A 872 -18.91 38.84 -32.36
C VAL A 872 -19.77 38.60 -31.11
N GLY A 873 -21.09 38.83 -31.18
CA GLY A 873 -22.02 38.58 -30.07
C GLY A 873 -21.99 39.63 -28.94
N PHE A 874 -21.70 40.90 -29.27
CA PHE A 874 -21.64 42.02 -28.33
C PHE A 874 -22.74 43.05 -28.63
N SER A 875 -23.33 43.70 -27.61
CA SER A 875 -24.17 44.88 -27.86
C SER A 875 -23.34 46.04 -28.41
N ARG A 876 -23.96 47.00 -29.10
CA ARG A 876 -23.27 48.18 -29.67
C ARG A 876 -22.44 48.95 -28.64
N SER A 877 -22.96 49.13 -27.43
CA SER A 877 -22.25 49.80 -26.33
C SER A 877 -21.11 48.96 -25.76
N GLN A 878 -21.30 47.65 -25.59
CA GLN A 878 -20.25 46.74 -25.12
C GLN A 878 -19.11 46.60 -26.13
N LEU A 879 -19.43 46.44 -27.42
CA LEU A 879 -18.44 46.40 -28.50
C LEU A 879 -17.64 47.69 -28.54
N HIS A 880 -18.32 48.84 -28.47
CA HIS A 880 -17.66 50.14 -28.46
C HIS A 880 -16.74 50.29 -27.25
N ARG A 881 -17.18 49.95 -26.03
CA ARG A 881 -16.35 50.00 -24.82
C ARG A 881 -15.16 49.06 -24.91
N LYS A 882 -15.36 47.80 -25.30
CA LYS A 882 -14.29 46.81 -25.42
C LYS A 882 -13.28 47.19 -26.50
N LEU A 883 -13.72 47.62 -27.68
CA LEU A 883 -12.81 48.12 -28.73
C LEU A 883 -12.12 49.42 -28.31
N LYS A 884 -12.78 50.31 -27.60
CA LYS A 884 -12.13 51.51 -27.06
C LYS A 884 -11.11 51.17 -25.98
N ALA A 885 -11.37 50.19 -25.13
CA ALA A 885 -10.46 49.73 -24.08
C ALA A 885 -9.24 48.98 -24.66
N LEU A 886 -9.44 48.15 -25.68
CA LEU A 886 -8.37 47.38 -26.32
C LEU A 886 -7.60 48.16 -27.41
N SER A 887 -8.28 49.04 -28.14
CA SER A 887 -7.74 49.71 -29.34
C SER A 887 -7.79 51.24 -29.32
N GLY A 888 -8.23 51.87 -28.24
CA GLY A 888 -8.33 53.34 -28.15
C GLY A 888 -9.26 54.00 -29.17
N LYS A 889 -9.94 53.24 -30.02
CA LYS A 889 -10.74 53.70 -31.17
C LYS A 889 -12.16 53.18 -31.08
N SER A 890 -13.08 53.97 -31.62
CA SER A 890 -14.44 53.51 -31.86
C SER A 890 -14.47 52.48 -33.01
N PRO A 891 -15.49 51.60 -33.07
CA PRO A 891 -15.62 50.61 -34.14
C PRO A 891 -15.56 51.25 -35.55
N ASN A 892 -16.21 52.41 -35.74
CA ASN A 892 -16.20 53.14 -37.02
C ASN A 892 -14.81 53.64 -37.42
N GLN A 893 -14.04 54.15 -36.45
CA GLN A 893 -12.66 54.59 -36.71
C GLN A 893 -11.77 53.41 -37.11
N LEU A 894 -11.97 52.25 -36.50
CA LEU A 894 -11.22 51.03 -36.81
C LEU A 894 -11.53 50.51 -38.22
N ILE A 895 -12.81 50.47 -38.62
CA ILE A 895 -13.23 50.10 -40.00
C ILE A 895 -12.56 51.02 -41.03
N THR A 896 -12.65 52.33 -40.78
CA THR A 896 -12.08 53.36 -41.67
C THR A 896 -10.58 53.15 -41.83
N GLU A 897 -9.87 52.89 -40.74
CA GLU A 897 -8.42 52.72 -40.75
C GLU A 897 -7.97 51.47 -41.51
N ILE A 898 -8.66 50.34 -41.32
CA ILE A 898 -8.33 49.10 -42.05
C ILE A 898 -8.59 49.26 -43.55
N ARG A 899 -9.70 49.91 -43.94
CA ARG A 899 -9.99 50.20 -45.35
C ARG A 899 -8.92 51.08 -45.99
N LEU A 900 -8.47 52.12 -45.29
CA LEU A 900 -7.43 53.03 -45.79
C LEU A 900 -6.06 52.34 -45.89
N ASN A 901 -5.71 51.49 -44.93
CA ASN A 901 -4.47 50.71 -44.97
C ASN A 901 -4.46 49.70 -46.12
N GLU A 902 -5.56 49.00 -46.37
CA GLU A 902 -5.66 48.09 -47.51
C GLU A 902 -5.63 48.84 -48.85
N ALA A 903 -6.29 50.00 -48.93
CA ALA A 903 -6.22 50.85 -50.11
C ALA A 903 -4.79 51.33 -50.39
N HIS A 904 -4.05 51.71 -49.34
CA HIS A 904 -2.64 52.08 -49.46
C HIS A 904 -1.80 50.92 -50.01
N ARG A 905 -2.00 49.71 -49.49
CA ARG A 905 -1.33 48.50 -49.98
C ARG A 905 -1.63 48.23 -51.45
N MET A 906 -2.90 48.31 -51.85
CA MET A 906 -3.33 48.10 -53.24
C MET A 906 -2.74 49.14 -54.20
N LEU A 907 -2.59 50.39 -53.76
CA LEU A 907 -1.95 51.48 -54.51
C LEU A 907 -0.45 51.22 -54.68
N THR A 908 0.26 50.86 -53.61
CA THR A 908 1.70 50.53 -53.66
C THR A 908 1.97 49.34 -54.59
N LEU A 909 1.08 48.34 -54.60
CA LEU A 909 1.18 47.17 -55.48
C LEU A 909 0.65 47.43 -56.91
N LYS A 910 0.16 48.64 -57.21
CA LYS A 910 -0.39 49.05 -58.51
C LYS A 910 -1.46 48.10 -59.06
N THR A 911 -2.36 47.65 -58.18
CA THR A 911 -3.38 46.64 -58.49
C THR A 911 -4.64 47.18 -59.18
N GLY A 912 -4.71 48.48 -59.49
CA GLY A 912 -5.82 49.12 -60.19
C GLY A 912 -5.72 50.65 -60.19
N SER A 913 -6.71 51.32 -60.79
CA SER A 913 -6.84 52.79 -60.72
C SER A 913 -7.30 53.26 -59.33
N VAL A 914 -7.05 54.53 -58.99
CA VAL A 914 -7.45 55.11 -57.69
C VAL A 914 -8.96 54.99 -57.44
N SER A 915 -9.79 55.10 -58.48
CA SER A 915 -11.23 54.89 -58.39
C SER A 915 -11.59 53.44 -58.11
N GLU A 916 -10.99 52.48 -58.83
CA GLU A 916 -11.26 51.06 -58.63
C GLU A 916 -10.85 50.60 -57.22
N ILE A 917 -9.71 51.08 -56.72
CA ILE A 917 -9.24 50.76 -55.37
C ILE A 917 -10.17 51.35 -54.31
N ALA A 918 -10.63 52.60 -54.48
CA ALA A 918 -11.58 53.22 -53.55
C ALA A 918 -12.89 52.42 -53.43
N TYR A 919 -13.44 51.96 -54.55
CA TYR A 919 -14.64 51.10 -54.55
C TYR A 919 -14.34 49.70 -53.99
N ALA A 920 -13.18 49.12 -54.30
CA ALA A 920 -12.78 47.80 -53.81
C ALA A 920 -12.64 47.74 -52.28
N VAL A 921 -12.28 48.86 -51.63
CA VAL A 921 -12.24 48.98 -50.16
C VAL A 921 -13.54 49.59 -49.57
N GLY A 922 -14.62 49.64 -50.34
CA GLY A 922 -15.97 49.95 -49.84
C GLY A 922 -16.28 51.43 -49.64
N TYR A 923 -15.59 52.33 -50.35
CA TYR A 923 -15.95 53.74 -50.41
C TYR A 923 -16.83 54.03 -51.62
N SER A 924 -18.04 54.54 -51.40
CA SER A 924 -18.97 54.97 -52.47
C SER A 924 -18.64 56.35 -53.07
N ASN A 925 -17.84 57.17 -52.37
CA ASN A 925 -17.48 58.53 -52.79
C ASN A 925 -15.96 58.74 -52.84
N LEU A 926 -15.44 58.99 -54.04
CA LEU A 926 -14.01 59.16 -54.31
C LEU A 926 -13.41 60.42 -53.65
N SER A 927 -14.18 61.51 -53.54
CA SER A 927 -13.74 62.73 -52.84
C SER A 927 -13.57 62.50 -51.34
N TYR A 928 -14.47 61.72 -50.73
CA TYR A 928 -14.39 61.36 -49.32
C TYR A 928 -13.22 60.40 -49.04
N PHE A 929 -13.01 59.42 -49.92
CA PHE A 929 -11.84 58.53 -49.87
C PHE A 929 -10.53 59.34 -49.93
N THR A 930 -10.38 60.20 -50.94
CA THR A 930 -9.18 61.01 -51.14
C THR A 930 -8.87 61.92 -49.94
N LYS A 931 -9.88 62.55 -49.36
CA LYS A 931 -9.74 63.38 -48.15
C LYS A 931 -9.30 62.55 -46.94
N SER A 932 -9.92 61.38 -46.75
CA SER A 932 -9.63 60.48 -45.63
C SER A 932 -8.24 59.86 -45.74
N PHE A 933 -7.84 59.48 -46.95
CA PHE A 933 -6.52 58.94 -47.27
C PHE A 933 -5.42 59.98 -47.04
N LYS A 934 -5.59 61.20 -47.57
CA LYS A 934 -4.64 62.30 -47.34
C LYS A 934 -4.53 62.69 -45.87
N ALA A 935 -5.65 62.70 -45.15
CA ALA A 935 -5.65 62.97 -43.71
C ALA A 935 -4.87 61.91 -42.91
N ARG A 936 -4.83 60.66 -43.39
CA ARG A 936 -4.14 59.55 -42.74
C ARG A 936 -2.66 59.45 -43.11
N PHE A 937 -2.33 59.49 -44.40
CA PHE A 937 -0.98 59.21 -44.90
C PHE A 937 -0.20 60.47 -45.31
N GLY A 938 -0.82 61.66 -45.23
CA GLY A 938 -0.20 62.94 -45.59
C GLY A 938 -0.11 63.20 -47.10
N GLU A 939 -0.25 62.18 -47.94
CA GLU A 939 -0.14 62.26 -49.40
C GLU A 939 -1.45 61.92 -50.13
N LEU A 940 -1.56 62.33 -51.40
CA LEU A 940 -2.73 61.99 -52.22
C LEU A 940 -2.59 60.56 -52.77
N PRO A 941 -3.69 59.78 -52.84
CA PRO A 941 -3.67 58.43 -53.42
C PRO A 941 -3.03 58.33 -54.80
N SER A 942 -3.15 59.39 -55.63
CA SER A 942 -2.60 59.43 -56.99
C SER A 942 -1.07 59.63 -57.07
N LYS A 943 -0.40 59.88 -55.93
CA LYS A 943 1.06 60.06 -55.86
C LYS A 943 1.81 58.77 -55.52
N ILE A 944 1.10 57.77 -54.98
CA ILE A 944 1.58 56.42 -54.66
C ILE A 944 1.37 55.56 -55.90
#